data_AF-A0A7R9TEE1-F1
#
_entry.id   AF-A0A7R9TEE1-F1
#
_cell.length_a   1.000
_cell.length_b   1.000
_cell.length_c   1.000
_cell.angle_alpha   90.00
_cell.angle_beta   90.00
_cell.angle_gamma   90.00
#
_symmetry.space_group_name_H-M   'P 1'
#
loop_
_entity.id
_entity.type
_entity.pdbx_description
1 polymer ?
#
loop_
_entity_poly.entity_id
_entity_poly.type
_entity_poly.pdbx_seq_one_letter_code
_entity_poly.pdbx_strand_id
1 'polypeptide(L)'
;AGGAGAMPGGGFGKGIGGSYKGGGFGKGVGGSYKGGGFGKGVGGRYVKGSASGYGKSAGGSGGGGGAKAFAGSGPSAGMLTGYIKQASTLEALFETFSKHAARFNHVHFAACWSALGRLARGAGRSQAWTEEHREALRVLVRRTSSAVDAPVAGCEFRARELATTAHGAAKSGASAGELMAALARGAERRVGDCNAQEMANLAYAFAKAQHEAPELLDAIAEHARPRLGEFKAQELSNLAWAYATAKRAAPALLDAIAEQARPRLREFNEQALSNTLWAYASAKHEAPALFDAIAEQTIARPSELTPQALSTIAWACASAKHCPAQLLDAIAKEARPRLREFSAQQLSNSVWAFAKADHADPELYAALAAAVARRLGDFNPQDLASTAMAFAKACHVDAQLFASLARAAETRADESNLQDLVSTAWAFAKVGQFDTGLYAALSRSLIGRRLDELDAPHIANVAWAFSKAAQTPDVALFAALARTATHRVGDFGAQDLATIAWSFANADQLETRLFAALARSAERLLDKFSAEDRDNAEWAFVRAGQQRIVKLLRQQKARGACGPTSLARAPDVDVGKCGRIVVAGGGIGGAAAAVALQNKGFDVVVLEGDASFDARKQGYGLTIQQQEATQALGISLAQDDAPSTSHYTFDAAGNILGFFGEAFGSASKDRRECENSGRFVHIPRQVLRCRLLERVRPGTIRWGSKLKSFKCWSEDDGGGENNENGVTVTLADGTTLDAALLVGSDGIFSTVRKQLDLKGDRLNYVGLIVVLGIVPTECGSAGDDSEGRQDGHAPAMVSPLTHRRIFETVDGAARIYAMPFTTTSTMWQLSFPFPEKQARALAKDTAALKDEILRRCGSWHAPIPDLLRSTPLDGMAGYPVYDRQLLEPHVLREPEGPATQLRPQRRATLIGDAAHPMTPFKAQGANQALSDAVLLADSLVESIQRHGPSAGMDAALPLFEKEMLRRSSRMVVGSREKAKELHSPLALQPARKVQRDTLGGLDMQKSIGILLAKGIGAHSAADPLGLDAVVEAAISSLRRKRSVPATAVADVEKAGSVRAATKKRRANNLADQGEEGGGEPADDGKANDDGGFKWRRTMRKHLDAAGDNGVRRKDLRKATLRDFQRHLSKSKKDGVSADVARKRWMFAEPAELDALFRSHLAQAEAAGRLSTRGKMVYRART
;
A
#
# COMPACT_ATOMS: atom_id res chain seq x y z
N ALA A 1 -1.34 -60.83 19.69
CA ALA A 1 -2.10 -60.65 18.44
C ALA A 1 -1.82 -59.24 17.89
N GLY A 2 -1.64 -58.98 16.59
CA GLY A 2 -1.72 -59.86 15.42
C GLY A 2 -2.88 -59.48 14.49
N GLY A 3 -2.74 -59.37 13.16
CA GLY A 3 -1.50 -59.43 12.36
C GLY A 3 -1.70 -59.93 10.92
N ALA A 4 -1.94 -59.01 9.96
CA ALA A 4 -1.90 -59.23 8.50
C ALA A 4 -1.95 -57.85 7.80
N GLY A 5 -1.51 -57.65 6.54
CA GLY A 5 -0.80 -58.56 5.62
C GLY A 5 -0.97 -58.15 4.13
N ALA A 6 -0.01 -58.56 3.29
CA ALA A 6 -0.08 -58.62 1.81
C ALA A 6 0.02 -57.32 0.94
N MET A 7 1.25 -57.01 0.52
CA MET A 7 1.63 -56.82 -0.91
C MET A 7 1.45 -58.17 -1.67
N PRO A 8 1.52 -58.31 -3.03
CA PRO A 8 2.23 -57.51 -4.06
C PRO A 8 1.34 -57.21 -5.31
N GLY A 9 1.79 -56.78 -6.50
CA GLY A 9 3.08 -56.32 -7.05
C GLY A 9 3.28 -56.79 -8.51
N GLY A 10 4.35 -56.34 -9.19
CA GLY A 10 4.75 -56.84 -10.52
C GLY A 10 4.87 -55.78 -11.61
N GLY A 11 6.00 -55.78 -12.32
CA GLY A 11 6.22 -55.06 -13.57
C GLY A 11 7.41 -55.67 -14.32
N PHE A 12 7.41 -55.64 -15.66
CA PHE A 12 8.54 -56.02 -16.53
C PHE A 12 8.32 -55.54 -17.98
N GLY A 13 9.42 -55.39 -18.75
CA GLY A 13 9.45 -54.94 -20.15
C GLY A 13 9.81 -53.44 -20.25
N LYS A 14 10.95 -52.99 -20.80
CA LYS A 14 11.53 -53.20 -22.16
C LYS A 14 10.53 -52.82 -23.27
N GLY A 15 10.81 -51.93 -24.23
CA GLY A 15 12.06 -51.23 -24.59
C GLY A 15 12.51 -51.62 -26.01
N ILE A 16 13.11 -50.68 -26.76
CA ILE A 16 13.34 -50.74 -28.24
C ILE A 16 12.01 -50.52 -29.02
N GLY A 17 11.95 -49.82 -30.15
CA GLY A 17 12.96 -48.95 -30.80
C GLY A 17 12.69 -48.71 -32.30
N GLY A 18 13.12 -47.55 -32.80
CA GLY A 18 13.10 -47.15 -34.23
C GLY A 18 11.71 -46.82 -34.83
N SER A 19 11.60 -46.28 -36.05
CA SER A 19 12.48 -45.38 -36.82
C SER A 19 11.88 -45.13 -38.22
N TYR A 20 11.80 -43.87 -38.64
CA TYR A 20 11.83 -43.37 -40.03
C TYR A 20 11.31 -44.22 -41.21
N LYS A 21 10.21 -43.74 -41.81
CA LYS A 21 9.94 -43.64 -43.27
C LYS A 21 8.73 -42.70 -43.47
N GLY A 22 8.65 -41.81 -44.47
CA GLY A 22 9.65 -41.38 -45.45
C GLY A 22 8.98 -40.70 -46.65
N GLY A 23 9.41 -39.48 -47.02
CA GLY A 23 8.89 -38.70 -48.16
C GLY A 23 7.60 -37.89 -47.87
N GLY A 24 7.38 -36.69 -48.42
CA GLY A 24 8.30 -35.76 -49.10
C GLY A 24 7.89 -35.30 -50.51
N PHE A 25 7.74 -33.97 -50.67
CA PHE A 25 7.68 -33.17 -51.92
C PHE A 25 6.39 -33.12 -52.78
N GLY A 26 6.24 -31.98 -53.50
CA GLY A 26 5.09 -31.55 -54.34
C GLY A 26 4.16 -30.59 -53.58
N LYS A 27 4.16 -29.25 -53.72
CA LYS A 27 4.18 -28.37 -54.91
C LYS A 27 3.16 -28.81 -55.99
N GLY A 28 2.14 -28.02 -56.37
CA GLY A 28 1.72 -26.70 -55.90
C GLY A 28 0.68 -26.05 -56.85
N VAL A 29 0.54 -24.71 -56.78
CA VAL A 29 -0.20 -23.82 -57.72
C VAL A 29 -1.75 -23.84 -57.63
N GLY A 30 -2.28 -22.77 -57.01
CA GLY A 30 -3.22 -21.79 -57.58
C GLY A 30 -4.47 -22.22 -58.36
N GLY A 31 -5.64 -21.70 -57.95
CA GLY A 31 -6.90 -21.83 -58.70
C GLY A 31 -8.11 -21.17 -58.03
N SER A 32 -8.20 -19.83 -58.08
CA SER A 32 -9.42 -19.10 -57.72
C SER A 32 -10.57 -19.42 -58.68
N TYR A 33 -11.84 -19.43 -58.22
CA TYR A 33 -12.96 -18.73 -58.89
C TYR A 33 -14.24 -18.70 -58.01
N LYS A 34 -15.28 -17.99 -58.47
CA LYS A 34 -16.42 -17.52 -57.65
C LYS A 34 -17.71 -18.32 -57.89
N GLY A 35 -18.39 -18.71 -56.80
CA GLY A 35 -19.84 -18.57 -56.54
C GLY A 35 -20.89 -19.21 -57.47
N GLY A 36 -22.18 -19.17 -57.08
CA GLY A 36 -23.26 -19.20 -58.08
C GLY A 36 -24.52 -20.07 -57.91
N GLY A 37 -24.95 -20.48 -56.71
CA GLY A 37 -26.37 -20.80 -56.47
C GLY A 37 -26.98 -22.08 -57.10
N PHE A 38 -28.32 -22.11 -57.13
CA PHE A 38 -29.21 -23.25 -57.40
C PHE A 38 -29.13 -24.44 -56.39
N GLY A 39 -30.20 -25.21 -56.14
CA GLY A 39 -31.60 -24.96 -56.51
C GLY A 39 -32.52 -26.19 -56.53
N LYS A 40 -33.22 -26.47 -55.41
CA LYS A 40 -34.39 -27.37 -55.25
C LYS A 40 -34.26 -28.87 -55.63
N GLY A 41 -34.70 -29.74 -54.72
CA GLY A 41 -35.73 -30.73 -55.05
C GLY A 41 -35.52 -32.19 -54.60
N VAL A 42 -36.63 -32.81 -54.14
CA VAL A 42 -36.84 -34.26 -53.90
C VAL A 42 -35.97 -34.91 -52.79
N GLY A 43 -36.49 -35.72 -51.85
CA GLY A 43 -37.89 -35.97 -51.45
C GLY A 43 -38.14 -37.37 -50.86
N GLY A 44 -38.88 -37.47 -49.73
CA GLY A 44 -39.68 -38.65 -49.39
C GLY A 44 -39.50 -39.33 -48.02
N ARG A 45 -40.63 -39.44 -47.29
CA ARG A 45 -41.01 -40.46 -46.27
C ARG A 45 -40.26 -40.50 -44.92
N TYR A 46 -40.85 -40.85 -43.77
CA TYR A 46 -42.17 -40.76 -43.10
C TYR A 46 -42.07 -41.55 -41.76
N VAL A 47 -43.11 -41.55 -40.89
CA VAL A 47 -43.26 -42.39 -39.65
C VAL A 47 -42.40 -41.89 -38.45
N LYS A 48 -42.87 -41.68 -37.19
CA LYS A 48 -44.17 -41.72 -36.45
C LYS A 48 -44.07 -40.67 -35.30
N GLY A 49 -45.11 -40.17 -34.63
CA GLY A 49 -46.57 -40.31 -34.76
C GLY A 49 -47.32 -39.87 -33.47
N SER A 50 -48.66 -39.65 -33.55
CA SER A 50 -49.66 -39.47 -32.45
C SER A 50 -49.49 -38.28 -31.47
N ALA A 51 -50.52 -37.52 -31.06
CA ALA A 51 -51.98 -37.45 -31.33
C ALA A 51 -52.44 -35.96 -31.14
N SER A 52 -53.70 -35.49 -31.20
CA SER A 52 -55.08 -36.04 -31.33
C SER A 52 -55.86 -35.26 -32.44
N GLY A 53 -57.19 -35.04 -32.58
CA GLY A 53 -58.44 -35.21 -31.77
C GLY A 53 -58.75 -33.98 -30.90
N TYR A 54 -59.91 -33.28 -30.93
CA TYR A 54 -61.19 -33.39 -31.69
C TYR A 54 -61.59 -31.97 -32.19
N GLY A 55 -62.55 -31.72 -33.11
CA GLY A 55 -63.33 -32.61 -34.00
C GLY A 55 -64.64 -31.95 -34.52
N LYS A 56 -65.07 -32.30 -35.75
CA LYS A 56 -66.39 -32.03 -36.40
C LYS A 56 -66.77 -30.58 -36.81
N SER A 57 -67.78 -30.34 -37.67
CA SER A 57 -67.86 -30.66 -39.14
C SER A 57 -69.20 -30.25 -39.80
N ALA A 58 -69.17 -29.32 -40.76
CA ALA A 58 -70.12 -29.07 -41.87
C ALA A 58 -69.44 -28.05 -42.83
N GLY A 59 -69.62 -28.00 -44.16
CA GLY A 59 -70.61 -28.59 -45.07
C GLY A 59 -71.59 -27.51 -45.58
N GLY A 60 -71.63 -27.10 -46.85
CA GLY A 60 -70.84 -27.45 -48.05
C GLY A 60 -71.24 -26.58 -49.26
N SER A 61 -70.69 -26.85 -50.45
CA SER A 61 -70.84 -26.06 -51.71
C SER A 61 -70.20 -24.64 -51.69
N GLY A 62 -69.90 -23.99 -52.82
CA GLY A 62 -69.95 -24.45 -54.21
C GLY A 62 -70.41 -23.37 -55.19
N GLY A 63 -69.54 -22.43 -55.57
CA GLY A 63 -69.84 -21.39 -56.56
C GLY A 63 -68.67 -20.43 -56.76
N GLY A 64 -68.48 -19.93 -57.99
CA GLY A 64 -67.41 -18.99 -58.35
C GLY A 64 -67.96 -17.69 -58.94
N GLY A 65 -67.10 -16.68 -59.01
CA GLY A 65 -67.41 -15.38 -59.61
C GLY A 65 -67.83 -14.29 -58.60
N GLY A 66 -67.41 -13.05 -58.88
CA GLY A 66 -67.79 -11.86 -58.11
C GLY A 66 -66.66 -11.27 -57.28
N ALA A 67 -65.97 -10.26 -57.84
CA ALA A 67 -65.13 -9.38 -57.04
C ALA A 67 -66.00 -8.53 -56.11
N LYS A 68 -65.90 -8.75 -54.79
CA LYS A 68 -66.45 -7.86 -53.77
C LYS A 68 -65.34 -7.43 -52.82
N ALA A 69 -65.23 -6.12 -52.59
CA ALA A 69 -64.24 -5.55 -51.69
C ALA A 69 -64.57 -5.88 -50.23
N PHE A 70 -63.80 -6.77 -49.61
CA PHE A 70 -63.86 -7.02 -48.17
C PHE A 70 -63.08 -5.95 -47.40
N ALA A 71 -63.68 -4.77 -47.27
CA ALA A 71 -63.32 -3.86 -46.18
C ALA A 71 -63.78 -4.50 -44.85
N GLY A 72 -62.85 -4.72 -43.90
CA GLY A 72 -63.22 -5.09 -42.52
C GLY A 72 -62.28 -6.01 -41.73
N SER A 73 -61.42 -6.82 -42.38
CA SER A 73 -60.59 -7.82 -41.66
C SER A 73 -59.07 -7.66 -41.88
N GLY A 74 -58.47 -6.73 -41.13
CA GLY A 74 -57.00 -6.68 -40.97
C GLY A 74 -56.40 -7.94 -40.33
N PRO A 75 -55.06 -8.04 -40.23
CA PRO A 75 -54.35 -9.30 -39.98
C PRO A 75 -54.72 -10.00 -38.66
N SER A 76 -54.84 -11.33 -38.70
CA SER A 76 -55.03 -12.17 -37.51
C SER A 76 -53.85 -12.02 -36.53
N ALA A 77 -54.05 -12.33 -35.25
CA ALA A 77 -53.00 -12.21 -34.23
C ALA A 77 -51.73 -13.02 -34.57
N GLY A 78 -51.89 -14.17 -35.22
CA GLY A 78 -50.78 -14.96 -35.75
C GLY A 78 -49.99 -14.22 -36.85
N MET A 79 -50.68 -13.61 -37.81
CA MET A 79 -50.03 -12.82 -38.87
C MET A 79 -49.38 -11.54 -38.33
N LEU A 80 -50.04 -10.83 -37.40
CA LEU A 80 -49.49 -9.62 -36.78
C LEU A 80 -48.23 -9.94 -35.96
N THR A 81 -48.24 -11.03 -35.18
CA THR A 81 -47.04 -11.56 -34.51
C THR A 81 -45.94 -11.97 -35.52
N GLY A 82 -46.33 -12.48 -36.69
CA GLY A 82 -45.43 -12.78 -37.80
C GLY A 82 -44.72 -11.54 -38.33
N TYR A 83 -45.47 -10.49 -38.71
CA TYR A 83 -44.92 -9.23 -39.21
C TYR A 83 -43.94 -8.58 -38.22
N ILE A 84 -44.31 -8.52 -36.93
CA ILE A 84 -43.47 -8.00 -35.86
C ILE A 84 -42.14 -8.77 -35.74
N LYS A 85 -42.19 -10.11 -35.85
CA LYS A 85 -40.98 -10.95 -35.78
C LYS A 85 -40.10 -10.85 -37.02
N GLN A 86 -40.71 -10.69 -38.20
CA GLN A 86 -40.03 -10.60 -39.50
C GLN A 86 -39.41 -9.22 -39.76
N ALA A 87 -39.79 -8.18 -39.01
CA ALA A 87 -39.21 -6.84 -39.13
C ALA A 87 -37.67 -6.87 -39.09
N SER A 88 -37.05 -6.32 -40.15
CA SER A 88 -35.60 -6.27 -40.36
C SER A 88 -34.97 -4.90 -40.05
N THR A 89 -35.79 -3.85 -39.89
CA THR A 89 -35.36 -2.49 -39.58
C THR A 89 -36.30 -1.84 -38.55
N LEU A 90 -35.87 -0.72 -37.93
CA LEU A 90 -36.67 0.00 -36.93
C LEU A 90 -37.92 0.62 -37.56
N GLU A 91 -37.75 1.18 -38.76
CA GLU A 91 -38.77 1.81 -39.60
C GLU A 91 -39.92 0.82 -39.85
N ALA A 92 -39.61 -0.40 -40.31
CA ALA A 92 -40.60 -1.45 -40.57
C ALA A 92 -41.32 -1.94 -39.29
N LEU A 93 -40.63 -1.96 -38.15
CA LEU A 93 -41.24 -2.33 -36.87
C LEU A 93 -42.21 -1.25 -36.37
N PHE A 94 -41.80 0.03 -36.41
CA PHE A 94 -42.65 1.15 -35.99
C PHE A 94 -43.80 1.39 -36.97
N GLU A 95 -43.62 1.16 -38.28
CA GLU A 95 -44.71 1.20 -39.25
C GLU A 95 -45.75 0.09 -38.97
N THR A 96 -45.29 -1.14 -38.68
CA THR A 96 -46.15 -2.27 -38.29
C THR A 96 -46.91 -1.97 -36.99
N PHE A 97 -46.27 -1.32 -36.02
CA PHE A 97 -46.93 -0.83 -34.80
C PHE A 97 -47.99 0.22 -35.15
N SER A 98 -47.63 1.34 -35.77
CA SER A 98 -48.54 2.44 -36.07
C SER A 98 -49.76 2.02 -36.89
N LYS A 99 -49.60 1.17 -37.91
CA LYS A 99 -50.71 0.66 -38.73
C LYS A 99 -51.68 -0.25 -37.97
N HIS A 100 -51.26 -0.89 -36.88
CA HIS A 100 -52.01 -1.96 -36.22
C HIS A 100 -52.15 -1.84 -34.70
N ALA A 101 -51.68 -0.74 -34.08
CA ALA A 101 -51.61 -0.57 -32.63
C ALA A 101 -52.96 -0.75 -31.92
N ALA A 102 -54.09 -0.40 -32.56
CA ALA A 102 -55.44 -0.65 -32.04
C ALA A 102 -55.76 -2.15 -31.81
N ARG A 103 -54.99 -3.07 -32.40
CA ARG A 103 -55.14 -4.53 -32.32
C ARG A 103 -54.00 -5.21 -31.55
N PHE A 104 -53.13 -4.44 -30.89
CA PHE A 104 -52.07 -4.99 -30.04
C PHE A 104 -52.66 -5.53 -28.74
N ASN A 105 -52.14 -6.67 -28.30
CA ASN A 105 -52.40 -7.26 -26.98
C ASN A 105 -51.04 -7.57 -26.30
N HIS A 106 -51.08 -8.10 -25.09
CA HIS A 106 -49.90 -8.54 -24.32
C HIS A 106 -48.83 -9.28 -25.15
N VAL A 107 -49.22 -10.25 -25.99
CA VAL A 107 -48.30 -10.98 -26.89
C VAL A 107 -47.70 -10.08 -27.98
N HIS A 108 -48.51 -9.23 -28.61
CA HIS A 108 -48.02 -8.29 -29.64
C HIS A 108 -47.05 -7.25 -29.06
N PHE A 109 -47.32 -6.71 -27.87
CA PHE A 109 -46.40 -5.79 -27.18
C PHE A 109 -45.08 -6.48 -26.82
N ALA A 110 -45.12 -7.66 -26.20
CA ALA A 110 -43.92 -8.42 -25.85
C ALA A 110 -43.08 -8.80 -27.08
N ALA A 111 -43.73 -9.20 -28.18
CA ALA A 111 -43.06 -9.46 -29.45
C ALA A 111 -42.42 -8.19 -30.04
N CYS A 112 -43.09 -7.04 -29.93
CA CYS A 112 -42.60 -5.76 -30.44
C CYS A 112 -41.36 -5.28 -29.68
N TRP A 113 -41.37 -5.32 -28.35
CA TRP A 113 -40.20 -5.00 -27.52
C TRP A 113 -39.04 -5.98 -27.73
N SER A 114 -39.33 -7.28 -27.92
CA SER A 114 -38.32 -8.28 -28.27
C SER A 114 -37.69 -8.01 -29.64
N ALA A 115 -38.47 -7.60 -30.64
CA ALA A 115 -37.97 -7.20 -31.95
C ALA A 115 -37.14 -5.90 -31.88
N LEU A 116 -37.61 -4.90 -31.13
CA LEU A 116 -36.90 -3.63 -30.94
C LEU A 116 -35.51 -3.83 -30.29
N GLY A 117 -35.44 -4.63 -29.22
CA GLY A 117 -34.18 -5.00 -28.56
C GLY A 117 -33.23 -5.86 -29.39
N ARG A 118 -33.73 -6.54 -30.44
CA ARG A 118 -32.91 -7.21 -31.47
C ARG A 118 -32.37 -6.21 -32.49
N LEU A 119 -33.22 -5.34 -33.01
CA LEU A 119 -32.92 -4.42 -34.11
C LEU A 119 -31.97 -3.30 -33.68
N ALA A 120 -32.23 -2.66 -32.54
CA ALA A 120 -31.35 -1.61 -31.98
C ALA A 120 -29.92 -2.12 -31.69
N ARG A 121 -29.74 -3.43 -31.48
CA ARG A 121 -28.42 -4.07 -31.30
C ARG A 121 -27.69 -4.30 -32.63
N GLY A 122 -28.40 -4.58 -33.72
CA GLY A 122 -27.81 -4.86 -35.04
C GLY A 122 -27.28 -3.62 -35.76
N ALA A 123 -27.82 -2.44 -35.42
CA ALA A 123 -27.53 -1.17 -36.08
C ALA A 123 -26.16 -0.52 -35.75
N GLY A 124 -25.43 -1.08 -34.78
CA GLY A 124 -24.19 -0.48 -34.25
C GLY A 124 -24.43 0.88 -33.58
N ARG A 125 -23.35 1.64 -33.32
CA ARG A 125 -23.43 3.01 -32.76
C ARG A 125 -23.79 4.08 -33.82
N SER A 126 -24.05 3.69 -35.08
CA SER A 126 -24.08 4.62 -36.22
C SER A 126 -25.47 4.93 -36.79
N GLN A 127 -26.51 4.16 -36.47
CA GLN A 127 -27.88 4.51 -36.89
C GLN A 127 -28.50 5.47 -35.88
N ALA A 128 -28.63 6.73 -36.27
CA ALA A 128 -29.26 7.74 -35.43
C ALA A 128 -30.76 7.45 -35.26
N TRP A 129 -31.25 7.50 -34.02
CA TRP A 129 -32.69 7.51 -33.75
C TRP A 129 -33.30 8.82 -34.27
N THR A 130 -34.07 8.73 -35.35
CA THR A 130 -34.88 9.83 -35.91
C THR A 130 -35.92 10.31 -34.90
N GLU A 131 -36.47 11.51 -35.10
CA GLU A 131 -37.54 12.01 -34.23
C GLU A 131 -38.83 11.19 -34.38
N GLU A 132 -39.10 10.66 -35.58
CA GLU A 132 -40.20 9.72 -35.82
C GLU A 132 -40.05 8.42 -35.01
N HIS A 133 -38.84 7.85 -34.93
CA HIS A 133 -38.57 6.69 -34.07
C HIS A 133 -38.75 7.03 -32.59
N ARG A 134 -38.44 8.27 -32.18
CA ARG A 134 -38.62 8.72 -30.79
C ARG A 134 -40.09 8.93 -30.45
N GLU A 135 -40.91 9.47 -31.36
CA GLU A 135 -42.35 9.61 -31.14
C GLU A 135 -43.06 8.25 -31.16
N ALA A 136 -42.76 7.39 -32.14
CA ALA A 136 -43.31 6.03 -32.18
C ALA A 136 -42.92 5.21 -30.92
N LEU A 137 -41.71 5.42 -30.40
CA LEU A 137 -41.27 4.89 -29.10
C LEU A 137 -42.07 5.48 -27.93
N ARG A 138 -42.29 6.80 -27.83
CA ARG A 138 -43.10 7.43 -26.76
C ARG A 138 -44.51 6.84 -26.72
N VAL A 139 -45.13 6.65 -27.89
CA VAL A 139 -46.45 6.03 -28.02
C VAL A 139 -46.41 4.54 -27.62
N LEU A 140 -45.37 3.79 -28.03
CA LEU A 140 -45.19 2.39 -27.64
C LEU A 140 -44.97 2.22 -26.14
N VAL A 141 -44.15 3.07 -25.51
CA VAL A 141 -43.93 3.12 -24.06
C VAL A 141 -45.26 3.32 -23.35
N ARG A 142 -45.94 4.46 -23.57
CA ARG A 142 -47.20 4.80 -22.89
C ARG A 142 -48.25 3.70 -23.02
N ARG A 143 -48.44 3.18 -24.24
CA ARG A 143 -49.43 2.11 -24.49
C ARG A 143 -49.05 0.76 -23.89
N THR A 144 -47.77 0.47 -23.72
CA THR A 144 -47.33 -0.73 -23.01
C THR A 144 -47.50 -0.55 -21.50
N SER A 145 -47.11 0.61 -20.94
CA SER A 145 -47.31 0.94 -19.52
C SER A 145 -48.78 0.79 -19.10
N SER A 146 -49.70 1.45 -19.81
CA SER A 146 -51.13 1.39 -19.49
C SER A 146 -51.71 -0.02 -19.56
N ALA A 147 -51.22 -0.87 -20.49
CA ALA A 147 -51.67 -2.25 -20.62
C ALA A 147 -51.09 -3.20 -19.55
N VAL A 148 -50.04 -2.79 -18.82
CA VAL A 148 -49.48 -3.50 -17.67
C VAL A 148 -50.13 -3.05 -16.36
N ASP A 149 -50.33 -1.74 -16.16
CA ASP A 149 -50.95 -1.20 -14.96
C ASP A 149 -52.48 -1.41 -14.91
N ALA A 150 -53.17 -1.39 -16.06
CA ALA A 150 -54.62 -1.60 -16.15
C ALA A 150 -54.96 -2.74 -17.15
N PRO A 151 -54.90 -4.02 -16.72
CA PRO A 151 -55.22 -5.16 -17.57
C PRO A 151 -56.67 -5.16 -18.04
N VAL A 152 -56.87 -5.31 -19.35
CA VAL A 152 -58.20 -5.41 -19.99
C VAL A 152 -58.42 -6.84 -20.46
N ALA A 153 -59.68 -7.31 -20.54
CA ALA A 153 -60.00 -8.65 -21.03
C ALA A 153 -59.34 -8.93 -22.41
N GLY A 154 -58.52 -9.99 -22.49
CA GLY A 154 -57.70 -10.33 -23.67
C GLY A 154 -56.32 -9.66 -23.74
N CYS A 155 -55.99 -8.76 -22.82
CA CYS A 155 -54.72 -8.04 -22.72
C CYS A 155 -54.12 -8.16 -21.30
N GLU A 156 -53.99 -9.39 -20.80
CA GLU A 156 -53.35 -9.71 -19.51
C GLU A 156 -51.85 -9.99 -19.73
N PHE A 157 -50.97 -9.22 -19.09
CA PHE A 157 -49.54 -9.54 -19.04
C PHE A 157 -49.26 -10.59 -17.96
N ARG A 158 -48.64 -11.71 -18.36
CA ARG A 158 -48.20 -12.81 -17.49
C ARG A 158 -46.68 -12.80 -17.34
N ALA A 159 -46.13 -13.64 -16.46
CA ALA A 159 -44.69 -13.77 -16.19
C ALA A 159 -43.81 -13.72 -17.46
N ARG A 160 -44.16 -14.55 -18.45
CA ARG A 160 -43.47 -14.62 -19.75
C ARG A 160 -43.46 -13.30 -20.51
N GLU A 161 -44.61 -12.66 -20.68
CA GLU A 161 -44.73 -11.41 -21.43
C GLU A 161 -44.06 -10.25 -20.70
N LEU A 162 -44.15 -10.19 -19.36
CA LEU A 162 -43.47 -9.22 -18.52
C LEU A 162 -41.94 -9.35 -18.67
N ALA A 163 -41.40 -10.55 -18.47
CA ALA A 163 -39.98 -10.84 -18.63
C ALA A 163 -39.48 -10.53 -20.06
N THR A 164 -40.24 -10.94 -21.08
CA THR A 164 -39.90 -10.68 -22.50
C THR A 164 -39.91 -9.19 -22.83
N THR A 165 -40.89 -8.44 -22.31
CA THR A 165 -41.03 -6.99 -22.54
C THR A 165 -39.91 -6.23 -21.84
N ALA A 166 -39.64 -6.50 -20.56
CA ALA A 166 -38.54 -5.88 -19.82
C ALA A 166 -37.18 -6.15 -20.50
N HIS A 167 -36.93 -7.40 -20.88
CA HIS A 167 -35.69 -7.80 -21.53
C HIS A 167 -35.53 -7.20 -22.94
N GLY A 168 -36.64 -6.98 -23.66
CA GLY A 168 -36.66 -6.24 -24.92
C GLY A 168 -36.37 -4.75 -24.75
N ALA A 169 -37.06 -4.09 -23.81
CA ALA A 169 -36.84 -2.68 -23.46
C ALA A 169 -35.40 -2.41 -23.02
N ALA A 170 -34.87 -3.17 -22.06
CA ALA A 170 -33.49 -3.03 -21.57
C ALA A 170 -32.44 -3.31 -22.66
N LYS A 171 -32.73 -4.17 -23.66
CA LYS A 171 -31.84 -4.41 -24.81
C LYS A 171 -31.92 -3.33 -25.89
N SER A 172 -33.02 -2.57 -25.96
CA SER A 172 -33.20 -1.51 -26.97
C SER A 172 -32.27 -0.30 -26.75
N GLY A 173 -31.81 -0.08 -25.52
CA GLY A 173 -31.05 1.13 -25.14
C GLY A 173 -31.88 2.41 -25.14
N ALA A 174 -33.20 2.32 -25.36
CA ALA A 174 -34.11 3.45 -25.40
C ALA A 174 -34.52 3.89 -24.00
N SER A 175 -34.72 5.19 -23.79
CA SER A 175 -35.21 5.71 -22.51
C SER A 175 -36.67 5.32 -22.30
N ALA A 176 -36.91 4.39 -21.38
CA ALA A 176 -38.21 3.76 -21.16
C ALA A 176 -38.55 3.64 -19.65
N GLY A 177 -38.12 4.60 -18.83
CA GLY A 177 -38.27 4.57 -17.37
C GLY A 177 -39.71 4.37 -16.88
N GLU A 178 -40.68 5.04 -17.52
CA GLU A 178 -42.12 4.87 -17.25
C GLU A 178 -42.56 3.40 -17.41
N LEU A 179 -42.13 2.74 -18.50
CA LEU A 179 -42.44 1.35 -18.77
C LEU A 179 -41.71 0.40 -17.80
N MET A 180 -40.45 0.68 -17.46
CA MET A 180 -39.73 -0.14 -16.46
C MET A 180 -40.43 -0.07 -15.09
N ALA A 181 -40.94 1.09 -14.68
CA ALA A 181 -41.71 1.23 -13.44
C ALA A 181 -43.06 0.47 -13.49
N ALA A 182 -43.77 0.49 -14.62
CA ALA A 182 -44.99 -0.31 -14.80
C ALA A 182 -44.70 -1.82 -14.79
N LEU A 183 -43.65 -2.25 -15.50
CA LEU A 183 -43.20 -3.65 -15.51
C LEU A 183 -42.73 -4.13 -14.15
N ALA A 184 -42.16 -3.25 -13.31
CA ALA A 184 -41.76 -3.61 -11.94
C ALA A 184 -42.98 -4.03 -11.12
N ARG A 185 -43.98 -3.14 -11.01
CA ARG A 185 -45.26 -3.40 -10.33
C ARG A 185 -45.98 -4.63 -10.90
N GLY A 186 -45.96 -4.80 -12.22
CA GLY A 186 -46.60 -5.93 -12.91
C GLY A 186 -45.93 -7.27 -12.63
N ALA A 187 -44.58 -7.30 -12.56
CA ALA A 187 -43.80 -8.51 -12.33
C ALA A 187 -43.73 -8.91 -10.85
N GLU A 188 -43.64 -7.94 -9.94
CA GLU A 188 -43.59 -8.14 -8.47
C GLU A 188 -44.73 -9.05 -7.99
N ARG A 189 -45.96 -8.75 -8.40
CA ARG A 189 -47.18 -9.53 -8.09
C ARG A 189 -47.25 -10.91 -8.76
N ARG A 190 -46.25 -11.28 -9.59
CA ARG A 190 -46.23 -12.50 -10.41
C ARG A 190 -44.86 -13.21 -10.40
N VAL A 191 -43.96 -12.91 -9.45
CA VAL A 191 -42.67 -13.62 -9.38
C VAL A 191 -42.89 -15.12 -9.11
N GLY A 192 -43.90 -15.49 -8.32
CA GLY A 192 -44.29 -16.89 -8.12
C GLY A 192 -44.75 -17.62 -9.39
N ASP A 193 -45.35 -16.91 -10.35
CA ASP A 193 -45.74 -17.46 -11.67
C ASP A 193 -44.53 -17.76 -12.58
N CYS A 194 -43.35 -17.19 -12.27
CA CYS A 194 -42.19 -17.22 -13.17
C CYS A 194 -41.43 -18.56 -13.13
N ASN A 195 -40.89 -18.97 -14.28
CA ASN A 195 -39.84 -19.99 -14.34
C ASN A 195 -38.43 -19.39 -14.16
N ALA A 196 -37.42 -20.25 -13.99
CA ALA A 196 -36.01 -19.88 -13.82
C ALA A 196 -35.51 -18.88 -14.89
N GLN A 197 -35.83 -19.13 -16.16
CA GLN A 197 -35.43 -18.27 -17.27
C GLN A 197 -36.12 -16.90 -17.24
N GLU A 198 -37.38 -16.82 -16.78
CA GLU A 198 -38.12 -15.56 -16.63
C GLU A 198 -37.60 -14.72 -15.45
N MET A 199 -37.37 -15.34 -14.29
CA MET A 199 -36.73 -14.68 -13.13
C MET A 199 -35.35 -14.09 -13.50
N ALA A 200 -34.50 -14.89 -14.15
CA ALA A 200 -33.18 -14.44 -14.60
C ALA A 200 -33.27 -13.32 -15.66
N ASN A 201 -34.26 -13.36 -16.56
CA ASN A 201 -34.46 -12.32 -17.58
C ASN A 201 -35.00 -11.01 -16.99
N LEU A 202 -35.88 -11.07 -16.00
CA LEU A 202 -36.37 -9.89 -15.26
C LEU A 202 -35.22 -9.21 -14.51
N ALA A 203 -34.49 -9.94 -13.67
CA ALA A 203 -33.36 -9.40 -12.92
C ALA A 203 -32.32 -8.79 -13.87
N TYR A 204 -31.95 -9.50 -14.94
CA TYR A 204 -31.03 -8.99 -15.97
C TYR A 204 -31.56 -7.71 -16.63
N ALA A 205 -32.86 -7.63 -16.94
CA ALA A 205 -33.46 -6.47 -17.60
C ALA A 205 -33.39 -5.21 -16.73
N PHE A 206 -33.81 -5.28 -15.47
CA PHE A 206 -33.79 -4.14 -14.56
C PHE A 206 -32.36 -3.65 -14.28
N ALA A 207 -31.44 -4.58 -14.00
CA ALA A 207 -30.02 -4.28 -13.84
C ALA A 207 -29.40 -3.66 -15.11
N LYS A 208 -29.75 -4.18 -16.31
CA LYS A 208 -29.24 -3.67 -17.58
C LYS A 208 -29.81 -2.31 -17.97
N ALA A 209 -31.05 -2.01 -17.57
CA ALA A 209 -31.70 -0.72 -17.75
C ALA A 209 -31.31 0.34 -16.70
N GLN A 210 -30.53 -0.03 -15.68
CA GLN A 210 -30.17 0.83 -14.54
C GLN A 210 -31.42 1.36 -13.78
N HIS A 211 -32.48 0.56 -13.71
CA HIS A 211 -33.71 0.88 -12.98
C HIS A 211 -33.78 0.04 -11.71
N GLU A 212 -33.79 0.68 -10.53
CA GLU A 212 -33.49 0.02 -9.25
C GLU A 212 -34.48 -1.09 -8.87
N ALA A 213 -35.80 -0.82 -8.96
CA ALA A 213 -36.89 -1.78 -8.68
C ALA A 213 -36.63 -2.75 -7.50
N PRO A 214 -36.32 -2.23 -6.29
CA PRO A 214 -35.80 -3.05 -5.19
C PRO A 214 -36.78 -4.12 -4.70
N GLU A 215 -38.08 -3.84 -4.71
CA GLU A 215 -39.15 -4.77 -4.29
C GLU A 215 -39.20 -6.00 -5.20
N LEU A 216 -39.11 -5.79 -6.52
CA LEU A 216 -39.04 -6.86 -7.51
C LEU A 216 -37.75 -7.69 -7.36
N LEU A 217 -36.61 -7.04 -7.10
CA LEU A 217 -35.34 -7.76 -6.92
C LEU A 217 -35.33 -8.59 -5.63
N ASP A 218 -35.96 -8.13 -4.56
CA ASP A 218 -36.09 -8.92 -3.32
C ASP A 218 -37.05 -10.10 -3.53
N ALA A 219 -38.20 -9.87 -4.16
CA ALA A 219 -39.16 -10.94 -4.50
C ALA A 219 -38.53 -12.02 -5.41
N ILE A 220 -37.72 -11.63 -6.40
CA ILE A 220 -36.96 -12.58 -7.23
C ILE A 220 -35.93 -13.35 -6.40
N ALA A 221 -35.26 -12.72 -5.42
CA ALA A 221 -34.28 -13.41 -4.58
C ALA A 221 -34.95 -14.48 -3.70
N GLU A 222 -36.10 -14.15 -3.11
CA GLU A 222 -36.90 -15.07 -2.30
C GLU A 222 -37.38 -16.29 -3.10
N HIS A 223 -37.97 -16.07 -4.28
CA HIS A 223 -38.54 -17.14 -5.11
C HIS A 223 -37.48 -17.96 -5.87
N ALA A 224 -36.35 -17.35 -6.25
CA ALA A 224 -35.27 -18.05 -6.94
C ALA A 224 -34.49 -18.97 -6.01
N ARG A 225 -34.18 -18.55 -4.77
CA ARG A 225 -33.31 -19.29 -3.84
C ARG A 225 -33.70 -20.76 -3.63
N PRO A 226 -34.96 -21.14 -3.31
CA PRO A 226 -35.34 -22.55 -3.17
C PRO A 226 -35.40 -23.32 -4.50
N ARG A 227 -35.38 -22.62 -5.64
CA ARG A 227 -35.58 -23.17 -6.99
C ARG A 227 -34.33 -23.19 -7.85
N LEU A 228 -33.16 -22.81 -7.32
CA LEU A 228 -31.90 -22.70 -8.11
C LEU A 228 -31.47 -24.01 -8.82
N GLY A 229 -31.94 -25.17 -8.38
CA GLY A 229 -31.76 -26.44 -9.10
C GLY A 229 -32.45 -26.49 -10.48
N GLU A 230 -33.52 -25.72 -10.69
CA GLU A 230 -34.19 -25.57 -12.00
C GLU A 230 -33.37 -24.73 -12.99
N PHE A 231 -32.45 -23.89 -12.50
CA PHE A 231 -31.76 -22.89 -13.31
C PHE A 231 -30.62 -23.54 -14.11
N LYS A 232 -30.46 -23.13 -15.37
CA LYS A 232 -29.31 -23.49 -16.21
C LYS A 232 -28.08 -22.65 -15.85
N ALA A 233 -26.89 -23.12 -16.22
CA ALA A 233 -25.63 -22.39 -16.05
C ALA A 233 -25.68 -20.90 -16.46
N GLN A 234 -26.26 -20.60 -17.62
CA GLN A 234 -26.44 -19.23 -18.10
C GLN A 234 -27.42 -18.42 -17.23
N GLU A 235 -28.48 -19.05 -16.71
CA GLU A 235 -29.52 -18.40 -15.90
C GLU A 235 -28.97 -18.08 -14.50
N LEU A 236 -28.23 -19.00 -13.87
CA LEU A 236 -27.47 -18.76 -12.63
C LEU A 236 -26.47 -17.60 -12.78
N SER A 237 -25.70 -17.60 -13.87
CA SER A 237 -24.70 -16.55 -14.15
C SER A 237 -25.34 -15.19 -14.40
N ASN A 238 -26.43 -15.14 -15.18
CA ASN A 238 -27.20 -13.92 -15.42
C ASN A 238 -27.82 -13.37 -14.13
N LEU A 239 -28.30 -14.24 -13.23
CA LEU A 239 -28.88 -13.85 -11.95
C LEU A 239 -27.82 -13.20 -11.06
N ALA A 240 -26.67 -13.85 -10.84
CA ALA A 240 -25.56 -13.25 -10.09
C ALA A 240 -25.10 -11.91 -10.69
N TRP A 241 -24.92 -11.86 -12.02
CA TRP A 241 -24.55 -10.63 -12.74
C TRP A 241 -25.55 -9.50 -12.53
N ALA A 242 -26.85 -9.81 -12.45
CA ALA A 242 -27.91 -8.82 -12.27
C ALA A 242 -27.82 -8.13 -10.90
N TYR A 243 -27.78 -8.88 -9.79
CA TYR A 243 -27.68 -8.28 -8.44
C TYR A 243 -26.39 -7.46 -8.27
N ALA A 244 -25.27 -7.97 -8.78
CA ALA A 244 -24.00 -7.24 -8.77
C ALA A 244 -24.06 -5.93 -9.58
N THR A 245 -24.70 -5.94 -10.75
CA THR A 245 -24.84 -4.75 -11.61
C THR A 245 -25.84 -3.74 -11.04
N ALA A 246 -26.94 -4.21 -10.46
CA ALA A 246 -27.93 -3.39 -9.75
C ALA A 246 -27.44 -2.89 -8.38
N LYS A 247 -26.29 -3.38 -7.90
CA LYS A 247 -25.72 -3.11 -6.55
C LYS A 247 -26.67 -3.49 -5.41
N ARG A 248 -27.62 -4.41 -5.64
CA ARG A 248 -28.55 -4.91 -4.63
C ARG A 248 -27.88 -6.03 -3.82
N ALA A 249 -27.75 -5.84 -2.51
CA ALA A 249 -27.13 -6.83 -1.63
C ALA A 249 -28.07 -8.03 -1.45
N ALA A 250 -27.66 -9.22 -1.90
CA ALA A 250 -28.41 -10.46 -1.79
C ALA A 250 -27.50 -11.65 -1.39
N PRO A 251 -26.80 -11.58 -0.22
CA PRO A 251 -25.75 -12.54 0.13
C PRO A 251 -26.26 -13.99 0.13
N ALA A 252 -27.38 -14.29 0.80
CA ALA A 252 -27.96 -15.63 0.86
C ALA A 252 -28.47 -16.18 -0.49
N LEU A 253 -28.60 -15.34 -1.52
CA LEU A 253 -28.83 -15.78 -2.89
C LEU A 253 -27.49 -16.10 -3.59
N LEU A 254 -26.47 -15.26 -3.40
CA LEU A 254 -25.12 -15.50 -3.93
C LEU A 254 -24.49 -16.78 -3.33
N ASP A 255 -24.65 -17.03 -2.03
CA ASP A 255 -24.18 -18.27 -1.41
C ASP A 255 -24.82 -19.51 -2.06
N ALA A 256 -26.16 -19.51 -2.20
CA ALA A 256 -26.90 -20.61 -2.82
C ALA A 256 -26.60 -20.77 -4.32
N ILE A 257 -26.33 -19.68 -5.05
CA ILE A 257 -25.84 -19.75 -6.45
C ILE A 257 -24.44 -20.38 -6.49
N ALA A 258 -23.54 -20.04 -5.56
CA ALA A 258 -22.19 -20.60 -5.51
C ALA A 258 -22.22 -22.12 -5.25
N GLU A 259 -23.06 -22.58 -4.33
CA GLU A 259 -23.26 -24.00 -4.04
C GLU A 259 -23.78 -24.77 -5.28
N GLN A 260 -24.79 -24.23 -5.97
CA GLN A 260 -25.39 -24.87 -7.15
C GLN A 260 -24.51 -24.79 -8.41
N ALA A 261 -23.69 -23.74 -8.55
CA ALA A 261 -22.78 -23.58 -9.68
C ALA A 261 -21.58 -24.54 -9.62
N ARG A 262 -20.95 -24.71 -8.44
CA ARG A 262 -19.72 -25.50 -8.26
C ARG A 262 -19.73 -26.92 -8.88
N PRO A 263 -20.73 -27.80 -8.64
CA PRO A 263 -20.76 -29.12 -9.27
C PRO A 263 -21.06 -29.09 -10.78
N ARG A 264 -21.56 -27.96 -11.30
CA ARG A 264 -22.10 -27.80 -12.64
C ARG A 264 -21.26 -26.91 -13.56
N LEU A 265 -20.08 -26.45 -13.13
CA LEU A 265 -19.23 -25.52 -13.91
C LEU A 265 -18.89 -26.03 -15.33
N ARG A 266 -18.90 -27.34 -15.58
CA ARG A 266 -18.72 -27.92 -16.93
C ARG A 266 -19.86 -27.58 -17.91
N GLU A 267 -21.02 -27.14 -17.42
CA GLU A 267 -22.13 -26.59 -18.22
C GLU A 267 -21.93 -25.09 -18.56
N PHE A 268 -21.03 -24.39 -17.86
CA PHE A 268 -20.81 -22.96 -18.03
C PHE A 268 -19.85 -22.73 -19.20
N ASN A 269 -20.30 -21.93 -20.17
CA ASN A 269 -19.44 -21.43 -21.24
C ASN A 269 -18.52 -20.30 -20.73
N GLU A 270 -17.61 -19.85 -21.58
CA GLU A 270 -16.60 -18.82 -21.28
C GLU A 270 -17.22 -17.49 -20.81
N GLN A 271 -18.39 -17.12 -21.36
CA GLN A 271 -19.16 -15.96 -20.87
C GLN A 271 -19.76 -16.21 -19.48
N ALA A 272 -20.35 -17.38 -19.22
CA ALA A 272 -20.95 -17.69 -17.93
C ALA A 272 -19.90 -17.81 -16.80
N LEU A 273 -18.72 -18.38 -17.08
CA LEU A 273 -17.61 -18.42 -16.11
C LEU A 273 -17.14 -17.00 -15.74
N SER A 274 -16.89 -16.16 -16.76
CA SER A 274 -16.37 -14.80 -16.57
C SER A 274 -17.39 -13.84 -15.97
N ASN A 275 -18.66 -13.87 -16.41
CA ASN A 275 -19.75 -13.11 -15.78
C ASN A 275 -19.94 -13.48 -14.30
N THR A 276 -19.85 -14.78 -13.97
CA THR A 276 -20.02 -15.24 -12.59
C THR A 276 -18.92 -14.68 -11.70
N LEU A 277 -17.62 -14.90 -12.02
CA LEU A 277 -16.55 -14.32 -11.20
C LEU A 277 -16.61 -12.79 -11.11
N TRP A 278 -16.92 -12.11 -12.21
CA TRP A 278 -17.12 -10.65 -12.22
C TRP A 278 -18.22 -10.22 -11.26
N ALA A 279 -19.32 -10.97 -11.16
CA ALA A 279 -20.44 -10.64 -10.28
C ALA A 279 -20.04 -10.66 -8.81
N TYR A 280 -19.43 -11.75 -8.33
CA TYR A 280 -18.99 -11.87 -6.92
C TYR A 280 -17.90 -10.83 -6.60
N ALA A 281 -16.94 -10.63 -7.49
CA ALA A 281 -15.90 -9.62 -7.32
C ALA A 281 -16.44 -8.17 -7.29
N SER A 282 -17.50 -7.88 -8.05
CA SER A 282 -18.12 -6.54 -8.10
C SER A 282 -19.08 -6.30 -6.93
N ALA A 283 -19.82 -7.33 -6.51
CA ALA A 283 -20.64 -7.33 -5.29
C ALA A 283 -19.80 -7.35 -4.01
N LYS A 284 -18.50 -7.68 -4.10
CA LYS A 284 -17.57 -7.91 -2.98
C LYS A 284 -18.00 -9.08 -2.06
N HIS A 285 -18.64 -10.10 -2.63
CA HIS A 285 -19.10 -11.28 -1.90
C HIS A 285 -18.02 -12.37 -1.90
N GLU A 286 -17.67 -12.90 -0.74
CA GLU A 286 -16.63 -13.93 -0.61
C GLU A 286 -17.15 -15.32 -1.03
N ALA A 287 -16.59 -15.89 -2.08
CA ALA A 287 -16.90 -17.27 -2.52
C ALA A 287 -15.64 -18.05 -2.92
N PRO A 288 -14.61 -18.20 -2.05
CA PRO A 288 -13.31 -18.75 -2.41
C PRO A 288 -13.39 -20.11 -3.12
N ALA A 289 -14.21 -21.04 -2.61
CA ALA A 289 -14.38 -22.37 -3.20
C ALA A 289 -15.13 -22.40 -4.55
N LEU A 290 -15.74 -21.29 -4.98
CA LEU A 290 -16.23 -21.08 -6.35
C LEU A 290 -15.13 -20.50 -7.25
N PHE A 291 -14.31 -19.57 -6.72
CA PHE A 291 -13.15 -19.02 -7.43
C PHE A 291 -12.11 -20.10 -7.73
N ASP A 292 -11.79 -20.98 -6.78
CA ASP A 292 -10.87 -22.11 -7.00
C ASP A 292 -11.40 -23.07 -8.07
N ALA A 293 -12.66 -23.47 -8.01
CA ALA A 293 -13.25 -24.40 -8.98
C ALA A 293 -13.32 -23.81 -10.42
N ILE A 294 -13.59 -22.51 -10.55
CA ILE A 294 -13.52 -21.82 -11.87
C ILE A 294 -12.06 -21.63 -12.32
N ALA A 295 -11.11 -21.43 -11.39
CA ALA A 295 -9.69 -21.37 -11.70
C ALA A 295 -9.17 -22.71 -12.24
N GLU A 296 -9.51 -23.83 -11.60
CA GLU A 296 -9.18 -25.18 -12.08
C GLU A 296 -9.72 -25.44 -13.50
N GLN A 297 -10.99 -25.12 -13.76
CA GLN A 297 -11.58 -25.27 -15.10
C GLN A 297 -10.90 -24.34 -16.13
N THR A 298 -10.50 -23.14 -15.74
CA THR A 298 -9.77 -22.20 -16.59
C THR A 298 -8.37 -22.72 -16.93
N ILE A 299 -7.64 -23.25 -15.95
CA ILE A 299 -6.30 -23.85 -16.13
C ILE A 299 -6.37 -25.10 -17.02
N ALA A 300 -7.45 -25.88 -16.92
CA ALA A 300 -7.65 -27.08 -17.72
C ALA A 300 -7.98 -26.80 -19.20
N ARG A 301 -8.64 -25.68 -19.53
CA ARG A 301 -9.18 -25.38 -20.87
C ARG A 301 -8.97 -23.92 -21.32
N PRO A 302 -7.76 -23.32 -21.18
CA PRO A 302 -7.56 -21.88 -21.40
C PRO A 302 -7.81 -21.44 -22.85
N SER A 303 -7.51 -22.31 -23.83
CA SER A 303 -7.69 -22.04 -25.26
C SER A 303 -9.16 -21.96 -25.71
N GLU A 304 -10.10 -22.40 -24.87
CA GLU A 304 -11.54 -22.24 -25.14
C GLU A 304 -12.05 -20.83 -24.74
N LEU A 305 -11.21 -20.01 -24.10
CA LEU A 305 -11.59 -18.67 -23.65
C LEU A 305 -11.41 -17.60 -24.74
N THR A 306 -12.35 -16.66 -24.75
CA THR A 306 -12.26 -15.41 -25.52
C THR A 306 -11.32 -14.41 -24.84
N PRO A 307 -10.78 -13.41 -25.57
CA PRO A 307 -10.03 -12.28 -24.99
C PRO A 307 -10.79 -11.56 -23.85
N GLN A 308 -12.11 -11.45 -24.01
CA GLN A 308 -12.98 -10.92 -22.96
C GLN A 308 -12.93 -11.81 -21.71
N ALA A 309 -13.20 -13.11 -21.83
CA ALA A 309 -13.20 -14.02 -20.70
C ALA A 309 -11.84 -14.06 -19.98
N LEU A 310 -10.73 -14.13 -20.72
CA LEU A 310 -9.36 -14.07 -20.16
C LEU A 310 -9.15 -12.80 -19.31
N SER A 311 -9.43 -11.62 -19.86
CA SER A 311 -9.25 -10.34 -19.15
C SER A 311 -10.20 -10.18 -17.95
N THR A 312 -11.45 -10.64 -18.06
CA THR A 312 -12.47 -10.53 -17.01
C THR A 312 -12.24 -11.51 -15.86
N ILE A 313 -11.83 -12.76 -16.13
CA ILE A 313 -11.49 -13.75 -15.10
C ILE A 313 -10.29 -13.25 -14.29
N ALA A 314 -9.21 -12.83 -14.96
CA ALA A 314 -8.04 -12.26 -14.29
C ALA A 314 -8.41 -11.03 -13.43
N TRP A 315 -9.20 -10.10 -13.98
CA TRP A 315 -9.68 -8.91 -13.26
C TRP A 315 -10.52 -9.25 -12.03
N ALA A 316 -11.38 -10.26 -12.12
CA ALA A 316 -12.27 -10.68 -11.04
C ALA A 316 -11.49 -11.34 -9.90
N CYS A 317 -10.63 -12.31 -10.21
CA CYS A 317 -9.74 -12.97 -9.24
C CYS A 317 -8.81 -11.97 -8.56
N ALA A 318 -8.21 -11.03 -9.31
CA ALA A 318 -7.43 -9.94 -8.77
C ALA A 318 -8.25 -8.98 -7.88
N SER A 319 -9.54 -8.81 -8.18
CA SER A 319 -10.41 -7.89 -7.44
C SER A 319 -11.00 -8.48 -6.16
N ALA A 320 -11.28 -9.78 -6.14
CA ALA A 320 -11.64 -10.53 -4.94
C ALA A 320 -10.43 -10.85 -4.03
N LYS A 321 -9.20 -10.48 -4.43
CA LYS A 321 -7.91 -10.92 -3.83
C LYS A 321 -7.69 -12.45 -3.88
N HIS A 322 -8.52 -13.18 -4.61
CA HIS A 322 -8.48 -14.65 -4.72
C HIS A 322 -7.95 -15.05 -6.10
N CYS A 323 -6.62 -15.06 -6.23
CA CYS A 323 -5.94 -15.34 -7.50
C CYS A 323 -4.80 -16.36 -7.30
N PRO A 324 -4.98 -17.63 -7.74
CA PRO A 324 -3.90 -18.61 -7.79
C PRO A 324 -2.83 -18.19 -8.81
N ALA A 325 -1.54 -18.37 -8.49
CA ALA A 325 -0.46 -18.00 -9.42
C ALA A 325 -0.57 -18.77 -10.75
N GLN A 326 -0.86 -20.08 -10.67
CA GLN A 326 -1.05 -20.97 -11.82
C GLN A 326 -2.19 -20.54 -12.76
N LEU A 327 -3.21 -19.85 -12.24
CA LEU A 327 -4.29 -19.28 -13.06
C LEU A 327 -3.75 -18.13 -13.93
N LEU A 328 -2.93 -17.26 -13.35
CA LEU A 328 -2.30 -16.15 -14.07
C LEU A 328 -1.21 -16.65 -15.02
N ASP A 329 -0.43 -17.65 -14.65
CA ASP A 329 0.52 -18.32 -15.56
C ASP A 329 -0.20 -18.85 -16.82
N ALA A 330 -1.35 -19.52 -16.63
CA ALA A 330 -2.16 -20.06 -17.73
C ALA A 330 -2.80 -18.96 -18.59
N ILE A 331 -3.40 -17.94 -17.97
CA ILE A 331 -4.00 -16.80 -18.68
C ILE A 331 -2.94 -16.00 -19.43
N ALA A 332 -1.76 -15.77 -18.84
CA ALA A 332 -0.66 -15.07 -19.49
C ALA A 332 -0.18 -15.82 -20.74
N LYS A 333 0.09 -17.12 -20.60
CA LYS A 333 0.52 -18.00 -21.69
C LYS A 333 -0.43 -17.98 -22.89
N GLU A 334 -1.74 -18.01 -22.64
CA GLU A 334 -2.78 -17.97 -23.66
C GLU A 334 -2.98 -16.56 -24.25
N ALA A 335 -2.95 -15.52 -23.42
CA ALA A 335 -3.18 -14.14 -23.84
C ALA A 335 -2.03 -13.59 -24.71
N ARG A 336 -0.76 -13.85 -24.34
CA ARG A 336 0.46 -13.35 -25.02
C ARG A 336 0.40 -13.42 -26.57
N PRO A 337 0.16 -14.59 -27.21
CA PRO A 337 0.08 -14.66 -28.68
C PRO A 337 -1.16 -13.96 -29.27
N ARG A 338 -2.23 -13.83 -28.47
CA ARG A 338 -3.55 -13.38 -28.89
C ARG A 338 -3.83 -11.90 -28.60
N LEU A 339 -2.90 -11.15 -27.99
CA LEU A 339 -3.09 -9.72 -27.61
C LEU A 339 -3.51 -8.78 -28.76
N ARG A 340 -3.41 -9.20 -30.03
CA ARG A 340 -3.94 -8.44 -31.18
C ARG A 340 -5.47 -8.51 -31.29
N GLU A 341 -6.11 -9.55 -30.75
CA GLU A 341 -7.57 -9.72 -30.67
C GLU A 341 -8.20 -8.81 -29.60
N PHE A 342 -7.42 -8.40 -28.58
CA PHE A 342 -7.91 -7.69 -27.40
C PHE A 342 -8.30 -6.25 -27.73
N SER A 343 -9.47 -5.80 -27.26
CA SER A 343 -9.89 -4.40 -27.30
C SER A 343 -9.10 -3.52 -26.31
N ALA A 344 -9.18 -2.19 -26.45
CA ALA A 344 -8.57 -1.25 -25.52
C ALA A 344 -8.90 -1.56 -24.04
N GLN A 345 -10.20 -1.73 -23.75
CA GLN A 345 -10.69 -2.09 -22.42
C GLN A 345 -10.19 -3.47 -21.95
N GLN A 346 -10.06 -4.45 -22.85
CA GLN A 346 -9.55 -5.79 -22.49
C GLN A 346 -8.04 -5.76 -22.21
N LEU A 347 -7.26 -4.96 -22.93
CA LEU A 347 -5.84 -4.70 -22.64
C LEU A 347 -5.69 -3.98 -21.28
N SER A 348 -6.40 -2.86 -21.10
CA SER A 348 -6.47 -2.08 -19.86
C SER A 348 -6.82 -2.95 -18.64
N ASN A 349 -7.90 -3.73 -18.72
CA ASN A 349 -8.29 -4.70 -17.68
C ASN A 349 -7.22 -5.76 -17.42
N SER A 350 -6.51 -6.24 -18.45
CA SER A 350 -5.47 -7.27 -18.30
C SER A 350 -4.24 -6.72 -17.57
N VAL A 351 -3.72 -5.54 -17.96
CA VAL A 351 -2.60 -4.91 -17.24
C VAL A 351 -3.01 -4.65 -15.78
N TRP A 352 -4.21 -4.10 -15.55
CA TRP A 352 -4.73 -3.85 -14.21
C TRP A 352 -4.90 -5.11 -13.37
N ALA A 353 -5.40 -6.20 -13.96
CA ALA A 353 -5.58 -7.49 -13.28
C ALA A 353 -4.25 -8.03 -12.74
N PHE A 354 -3.23 -8.13 -13.60
CA PHE A 354 -1.91 -8.63 -13.22
C PHE A 354 -1.22 -7.71 -12.20
N ALA A 355 -1.35 -6.38 -12.36
CA ALA A 355 -0.79 -5.40 -11.43
C ALA A 355 -1.49 -5.38 -10.06
N LYS A 356 -2.79 -5.75 -10.02
CA LYS A 356 -3.59 -5.84 -8.79
C LYS A 356 -3.44 -7.19 -8.08
N ALA A 357 -3.26 -8.28 -8.82
CA ALA A 357 -2.98 -9.61 -8.29
C ALA A 357 -1.53 -9.82 -7.85
N ASP A 358 -0.66 -8.83 -8.07
CA ASP A 358 0.75 -8.84 -7.66
C ASP A 358 1.61 -9.89 -8.38
N HIS A 359 1.29 -10.18 -9.65
CA HIS A 359 1.94 -11.22 -10.44
C HIS A 359 2.99 -10.64 -11.39
N ALA A 360 4.24 -11.09 -11.23
CA ALA A 360 5.39 -10.61 -11.98
C ALA A 360 5.64 -11.45 -13.24
N ASP A 361 5.06 -11.03 -14.37
CA ASP A 361 5.39 -11.57 -15.71
C ASP A 361 5.96 -10.44 -16.61
N PRO A 362 7.29 -10.23 -16.63
CA PRO A 362 7.93 -9.18 -17.44
C PRO A 362 7.68 -9.33 -18.94
N GLU A 363 7.53 -10.55 -19.45
CA GLU A 363 7.32 -10.82 -20.87
C GLU A 363 5.88 -10.47 -21.28
N LEU A 364 4.88 -10.78 -20.44
CA LEU A 364 3.52 -10.33 -20.63
C LEU A 364 3.41 -8.80 -20.53
N TYR A 365 4.08 -8.15 -19.56
CA TYR A 365 4.05 -6.68 -19.47
C TYR A 365 4.66 -6.02 -20.71
N ALA A 366 5.77 -6.52 -21.25
CA ALA A 366 6.35 -6.03 -22.50
C ALA A 366 5.43 -6.28 -23.71
N ALA A 367 4.81 -7.46 -23.79
CA ALA A 367 3.84 -7.79 -24.85
C ALA A 367 2.57 -6.91 -24.78
N LEU A 368 2.07 -6.64 -23.57
CA LEU A 368 0.95 -5.73 -23.30
C LEU A 368 1.31 -4.28 -23.61
N ALA A 369 2.50 -3.80 -23.23
CA ALA A 369 2.98 -2.46 -23.57
C ALA A 369 2.98 -2.24 -25.08
N ALA A 370 3.56 -3.18 -25.83
CA ALA A 370 3.57 -3.14 -27.29
C ALA A 370 2.16 -3.31 -27.91
N ALA A 371 1.23 -4.00 -27.25
CA ALA A 371 -0.17 -4.11 -27.70
C ALA A 371 -0.97 -2.81 -27.46
N VAL A 372 -0.85 -2.22 -26.27
CA VAL A 372 -1.43 -0.92 -25.92
C VAL A 372 -0.92 0.17 -26.87
N ALA A 373 0.40 0.29 -27.04
CA ALA A 373 1.01 1.33 -27.88
C ALA A 373 0.49 1.34 -29.32
N ARG A 374 0.21 0.15 -29.91
CA ARG A 374 -0.38 0.01 -31.25
C ARG A 374 -1.87 0.38 -31.33
N ARG A 375 -2.58 0.45 -30.21
CA ARG A 375 -4.04 0.67 -30.13
C ARG A 375 -4.45 1.95 -29.40
N LEU A 376 -3.52 2.81 -28.98
CA LEU A 376 -3.82 4.02 -28.18
C LEU A 376 -4.92 4.95 -28.74
N GLY A 377 -5.17 4.94 -30.05
CA GLY A 377 -6.31 5.65 -30.66
C GLY A 377 -7.68 5.16 -30.17
N ASP A 378 -7.80 3.87 -29.86
CA ASP A 378 -9.03 3.21 -29.40
C ASP A 378 -9.30 3.41 -27.89
N PHE A 379 -8.34 3.97 -27.15
CA PHE A 379 -8.43 4.12 -25.70
C PHE A 379 -9.20 5.40 -25.33
N ASN A 380 -10.16 5.26 -24.40
CA ASN A 380 -10.80 6.39 -23.74
C ASN A 380 -9.96 6.86 -22.52
N PRO A 381 -10.27 8.00 -21.90
CA PRO A 381 -9.53 8.51 -20.74
C PRO A 381 -9.37 7.53 -19.59
N GLN A 382 -10.44 6.79 -19.25
CA GLN A 382 -10.41 5.80 -18.16
C GLN A 382 -9.46 4.64 -18.49
N ASP A 383 -9.42 4.16 -19.74
CA ASP A 383 -8.49 3.10 -20.16
C ASP A 383 -7.03 3.59 -20.15
N LEU A 384 -6.77 4.84 -20.56
CA LEU A 384 -5.43 5.44 -20.47
C LEU A 384 -4.95 5.55 -19.02
N ALA A 385 -5.78 6.14 -18.15
CA ALA A 385 -5.47 6.33 -16.74
C ALA A 385 -5.30 4.99 -15.99
N SER A 386 -6.19 4.03 -16.24
CA SER A 386 -6.13 2.68 -15.65
C SER A 386 -4.88 1.93 -16.10
N THR A 387 -4.50 2.03 -17.38
CA THR A 387 -3.30 1.39 -17.92
C THR A 387 -2.03 2.01 -17.33
N ALA A 388 -1.91 3.34 -17.31
CA ALA A 388 -0.76 4.02 -16.70
C ALA A 388 -0.62 3.66 -15.21
N MET A 389 -1.72 3.70 -14.45
CA MET A 389 -1.75 3.33 -13.04
C MET A 389 -1.41 1.85 -12.81
N ALA A 390 -1.80 0.95 -13.73
CA ALA A 390 -1.46 -0.47 -13.65
C ALA A 390 0.06 -0.70 -13.83
N PHE A 391 0.68 -0.14 -14.87
CA PHE A 391 2.14 -0.22 -15.06
C PHE A 391 2.90 0.40 -13.87
N ALA A 392 2.45 1.55 -13.37
CA ALA A 392 3.03 2.20 -12.19
C ALA A 392 2.88 1.35 -10.90
N LYS A 393 1.75 0.67 -10.72
CA LYS A 393 1.52 -0.27 -9.61
C LYS A 393 2.39 -1.52 -9.71
N ALA A 394 2.57 -2.06 -10.91
CA ALA A 394 3.47 -3.17 -11.21
C ALA A 394 4.97 -2.78 -11.08
N CYS A 395 5.28 -1.49 -10.96
CA CYS A 395 6.64 -0.93 -11.04
C CYS A 395 7.36 -1.25 -12.36
N HIS A 396 6.61 -1.59 -13.42
CA HIS A 396 7.14 -1.90 -14.75
C HIS A 396 7.19 -0.61 -15.58
N VAL A 397 8.40 -0.16 -15.94
CA VAL A 397 8.62 1.13 -16.60
C VAL A 397 9.07 0.90 -18.04
N ASP A 398 8.17 1.16 -18.99
CA ASP A 398 8.48 1.25 -20.42
C ASP A 398 8.41 2.73 -20.84
N ALA A 399 9.57 3.33 -21.14
CA ALA A 399 9.66 4.74 -21.51
C ALA A 399 8.98 5.06 -22.85
N GLN A 400 8.94 4.13 -23.81
CA GLN A 400 8.28 4.33 -25.10
C GLN A 400 6.76 4.29 -24.95
N LEU A 401 6.25 3.37 -24.11
CA LEU A 401 4.85 3.33 -23.72
C LEU A 401 4.45 4.60 -22.97
N PHE A 402 5.18 5.01 -21.93
CA PHE A 402 4.83 6.19 -21.13
C PHE A 402 4.88 7.48 -21.96
N ALA A 403 5.86 7.66 -22.85
CA ALA A 403 5.87 8.80 -23.78
C ALA A 403 4.69 8.78 -24.77
N SER A 404 4.16 7.60 -25.10
CA SER A 404 2.99 7.45 -25.99
C SER A 404 1.67 7.64 -25.26
N LEU A 405 1.57 7.15 -24.01
CA LEU A 405 0.47 7.44 -23.09
C LEU A 405 0.38 8.94 -22.78
N ALA A 406 1.53 9.63 -22.63
CA ALA A 406 1.56 11.07 -22.37
C ALA A 406 0.81 11.85 -23.45
N ARG A 407 1.20 11.68 -24.72
CA ARG A 407 0.53 12.32 -25.87
C ARG A 407 -0.94 11.93 -26.00
N ALA A 408 -1.29 10.68 -25.71
CA ALA A 408 -2.67 10.18 -25.79
C ALA A 408 -3.58 10.76 -24.68
N ALA A 409 -3.02 11.00 -23.48
CA ALA A 409 -3.72 11.57 -22.34
C ALA A 409 -3.73 13.10 -22.36
N GLU A 410 -2.66 13.76 -22.80
CA GLU A 410 -2.59 15.21 -23.02
C GLU A 410 -3.71 15.68 -23.94
N THR A 411 -3.88 14.99 -25.08
CA THR A 411 -4.94 15.27 -26.07
C THR A 411 -6.37 14.96 -25.59
N ARG A 412 -6.54 14.33 -24.41
CA ARG A 412 -7.83 13.94 -23.82
C ARG A 412 -8.01 14.41 -22.37
N ALA A 413 -7.18 15.31 -21.88
CA ALA A 413 -7.24 15.80 -20.49
C ALA A 413 -8.60 16.49 -20.18
N ASP A 414 -9.22 17.13 -21.17
CA ASP A 414 -10.52 17.77 -21.01
C ASP A 414 -11.71 16.79 -21.16
N GLU A 415 -11.53 15.66 -21.84
CA GLU A 415 -12.48 14.52 -21.84
C GLU A 415 -12.45 13.72 -20.52
N SER A 416 -11.31 13.75 -19.83
CA SER A 416 -11.04 12.94 -18.63
C SER A 416 -11.94 13.33 -17.46
N ASN A 417 -12.36 12.35 -16.63
CA ASN A 417 -12.97 12.66 -15.34
C ASN A 417 -11.89 13.02 -14.29
N LEU A 418 -12.30 13.59 -13.15
CA LEU A 418 -11.36 14.00 -12.10
C LEU A 418 -10.47 12.85 -11.58
N GLN A 419 -11.03 11.64 -11.42
CA GLN A 419 -10.29 10.46 -10.98
C GLN A 419 -9.29 9.99 -12.04
N ASP A 420 -9.61 10.07 -13.34
CA ASP A 420 -8.69 9.74 -14.44
C ASP A 420 -7.46 10.69 -14.41
N LEU A 421 -7.71 11.99 -14.21
CA LEU A 421 -6.66 13.03 -14.11
C LEU A 421 -5.72 12.77 -12.93
N VAL A 422 -6.26 12.51 -11.73
CA VAL A 422 -5.45 12.18 -10.54
C VAL A 422 -4.67 10.88 -10.73
N SER A 423 -5.32 9.84 -11.26
CA SER A 423 -4.69 8.53 -11.48
C SER A 423 -3.54 8.62 -12.48
N THR A 424 -3.70 9.42 -13.55
CA THR A 424 -2.65 9.69 -14.54
C THR A 424 -1.49 10.47 -13.91
N ALA A 425 -1.75 11.57 -13.21
CA ALA A 425 -0.72 12.36 -12.54
C ALA A 425 0.09 11.52 -11.53
N TRP A 426 -0.59 10.70 -10.72
CA TRP A 426 0.03 9.80 -9.77
C TRP A 426 0.87 8.71 -10.44
N ALA A 427 0.34 8.09 -11.51
CA ALA A 427 1.03 7.02 -12.23
C ALA A 427 2.37 7.49 -12.81
N PHE A 428 2.36 8.60 -13.56
CA PHE A 428 3.55 9.20 -14.15
C PHE A 428 4.58 9.60 -13.09
N ALA A 429 4.14 10.20 -11.97
CA ALA A 429 5.02 10.54 -10.86
C ALA A 429 5.59 9.31 -10.12
N LYS A 430 4.82 8.23 -9.99
CA LYS A 430 5.25 6.97 -9.38
C LYS A 430 6.32 6.25 -10.19
N VAL A 431 6.36 6.44 -11.52
CA VAL A 431 7.42 5.92 -12.40
C VAL A 431 8.45 6.97 -12.83
N GLY A 432 8.47 8.16 -12.21
CA GLY A 432 9.46 9.22 -12.52
C GLY A 432 9.43 9.74 -13.96
N GLN A 433 8.34 9.52 -14.70
CA GLN A 433 8.19 9.99 -16.08
C GLN A 433 7.47 11.34 -16.05
N PHE A 434 8.19 12.42 -16.34
CA PHE A 434 7.68 13.79 -16.20
C PHE A 434 7.59 14.50 -17.55
N ASP A 435 6.51 14.25 -18.27
CA ASP A 435 6.22 14.92 -19.54
C ASP A 435 5.60 16.31 -19.31
N THR A 436 6.25 17.36 -19.84
CA THR A 436 5.85 18.75 -19.59
C THR A 436 4.50 19.12 -20.24
N GLY A 437 4.18 18.56 -21.40
CA GLY A 437 2.91 18.80 -22.09
C GLY A 437 1.74 18.19 -21.31
N LEU A 438 1.90 16.91 -20.94
CA LEU A 438 0.95 16.20 -20.09
C LEU A 438 0.69 16.92 -18.77
N TYR A 439 1.72 17.23 -17.97
CA TYR A 439 1.51 17.87 -16.66
C TYR A 439 0.89 19.27 -16.78
N ALA A 440 1.21 20.02 -17.84
CA ALA A 440 0.54 21.29 -18.13
C ALA A 440 -0.94 21.10 -18.51
N ALA A 441 -1.28 20.08 -19.29
CA ALA A 441 -2.67 19.74 -19.63
C ALA A 441 -3.46 19.29 -18.39
N LEU A 442 -2.93 18.32 -17.63
CA LEU A 442 -3.52 17.85 -16.37
C LEU A 442 -3.78 19.02 -15.40
N SER A 443 -2.84 19.97 -15.27
CA SER A 443 -3.03 21.17 -14.45
C SER A 443 -4.19 22.04 -14.93
N ARG A 444 -4.24 22.40 -16.23
CA ARG A 444 -5.35 23.18 -16.81
C ARG A 444 -6.71 22.50 -16.55
N SER A 445 -6.81 21.21 -16.87
CA SER A 445 -8.04 20.43 -16.74
C SER A 445 -8.44 20.15 -15.28
N LEU A 446 -7.52 20.23 -14.32
CA LEU A 446 -7.80 20.18 -12.88
C LEU A 446 -8.26 21.55 -12.34
N ILE A 447 -7.56 22.64 -12.70
CA ILE A 447 -7.90 24.01 -12.26
C ILE A 447 -9.26 24.44 -12.79
N GLY A 448 -9.64 24.01 -13.99
CA GLY A 448 -10.95 24.27 -14.60
C GLY A 448 -12.13 23.49 -14.00
N ARG A 449 -11.93 22.65 -12.97
CA ARG A 449 -12.96 21.76 -12.40
C ARG A 449 -13.21 21.98 -10.91
N ARG A 450 -14.32 21.42 -10.44
CA ARG A 450 -14.72 21.36 -9.03
C ARG A 450 -13.86 20.38 -8.23
N LEU A 451 -12.67 20.82 -7.83
CA LEU A 451 -11.76 20.03 -7.00
C LEU A 451 -12.36 19.63 -5.64
N ASP A 452 -13.46 20.27 -5.20
CA ASP A 452 -14.21 19.88 -4.01
C ASP A 452 -14.87 18.49 -4.11
N GLU A 453 -15.07 17.98 -5.32
CA GLU A 453 -15.53 16.60 -5.58
C GLU A 453 -14.48 15.53 -5.21
N LEU A 454 -13.18 15.89 -5.18
CA LEU A 454 -12.10 14.97 -4.80
C LEU A 454 -12.10 14.67 -3.30
N ASP A 455 -11.92 13.40 -2.93
CA ASP A 455 -11.64 12.99 -1.56
C ASP A 455 -10.21 13.37 -1.10
N ALA A 456 -9.96 13.28 0.20
CA ALA A 456 -8.66 13.62 0.80
C ALA A 456 -7.47 12.82 0.22
N PRO A 457 -7.54 11.48 0.04
CA PRO A 457 -6.53 10.71 -0.68
C PRO A 457 -6.23 11.23 -2.09
N HIS A 458 -7.24 11.55 -2.90
CA HIS A 458 -7.03 12.07 -4.26
C HIS A 458 -6.40 13.47 -4.24
N ILE A 459 -6.83 14.37 -3.35
CA ILE A 459 -6.22 15.71 -3.16
C ILE A 459 -4.74 15.56 -2.76
N ALA A 460 -4.43 14.66 -1.83
CA ALA A 460 -3.06 14.38 -1.40
C ALA A 460 -2.21 13.79 -2.54
N ASN A 461 -2.76 12.89 -3.35
CA ASN A 461 -2.08 12.27 -4.49
C ASN A 461 -1.76 13.27 -5.62
N VAL A 462 -2.64 14.22 -5.94
CA VAL A 462 -2.32 15.30 -6.91
C VAL A 462 -1.20 16.18 -6.38
N ALA A 463 -1.31 16.65 -5.13
CA ALA A 463 -0.27 17.48 -4.52
C ALA A 463 1.08 16.76 -4.51
N TRP A 464 1.10 15.47 -4.18
CA TRP A 464 2.29 14.63 -4.22
C TRP A 464 2.88 14.52 -5.64
N ALA A 465 2.05 14.16 -6.63
CA ALA A 465 2.49 14.00 -8.02
C ALA A 465 3.13 15.27 -8.59
N PHE A 466 2.48 16.42 -8.43
CA PHE A 466 3.02 17.70 -8.89
C PHE A 466 4.23 18.16 -8.05
N SER A 467 4.31 17.83 -6.76
CA SER A 467 5.53 18.07 -5.95
C SER A 467 6.73 17.21 -6.35
N LYS A 468 6.52 16.15 -7.15
CA LYS A 468 7.57 15.28 -7.70
C LYS A 468 7.97 15.67 -9.13
N ALA A 469 7.02 16.12 -9.95
CA ALA A 469 7.26 16.56 -11.33
C ALA A 469 7.94 17.93 -11.44
N ALA A 470 7.78 18.79 -10.43
CA ALA A 470 8.21 20.17 -10.46
C ALA A 470 9.75 20.35 -10.36
N GLN A 471 10.39 20.73 -11.48
CA GLN A 471 11.60 21.58 -11.41
C GLN A 471 11.26 23.00 -10.93
N THR A 472 10.02 23.44 -11.21
CA THR A 472 9.38 24.69 -10.76
C THR A 472 7.93 24.36 -10.36
N PRO A 473 7.44 24.76 -9.17
CA PRO A 473 6.09 24.42 -8.72
C PRO A 473 4.98 25.06 -9.56
N ASP A 474 3.87 24.32 -9.76
CA ASP A 474 2.63 24.89 -10.31
C ASP A 474 1.87 25.67 -9.23
N VAL A 475 2.23 26.93 -9.07
CA VAL A 475 1.65 27.81 -8.03
C VAL A 475 0.13 27.93 -8.16
N ALA A 476 -0.43 27.88 -9.37
CA ALA A 476 -1.87 28.00 -9.60
C ALA A 476 -2.64 26.77 -9.10
N LEU A 477 -2.15 25.57 -9.45
CA LEU A 477 -2.73 24.31 -8.98
C LEU A 477 -2.53 24.12 -7.48
N PHE A 478 -1.34 24.42 -6.94
CA PHE A 478 -1.10 24.34 -5.49
C PHE A 478 -1.99 25.32 -4.70
N ALA A 479 -2.22 26.54 -5.20
CA ALA A 479 -3.16 27.47 -4.59
C ALA A 479 -4.63 26.98 -4.66
N ALA A 480 -5.02 26.28 -5.73
CA ALA A 480 -6.35 25.66 -5.84
C ALA A 480 -6.51 24.50 -4.83
N LEU A 481 -5.55 23.57 -4.80
CA LEU A 481 -5.50 22.46 -3.85
C LEU A 481 -5.46 22.95 -2.40
N ALA A 482 -4.77 24.05 -2.10
CA ALA A 482 -4.70 24.63 -0.76
C ALA A 482 -6.08 25.07 -0.25
N ARG A 483 -6.90 25.68 -1.10
CA ARG A 483 -8.28 26.09 -0.76
C ARG A 483 -9.13 24.85 -0.45
N THR A 484 -9.14 23.88 -1.35
CA THR A 484 -9.90 22.63 -1.20
C THR A 484 -9.48 21.84 0.04
N ALA A 485 -8.18 21.63 0.24
CA ALA A 485 -7.65 20.89 1.39
C ALA A 485 -7.87 21.61 2.72
N THR A 486 -7.86 22.95 2.74
CA THR A 486 -8.19 23.72 3.95
C THR A 486 -9.67 23.54 4.34
N HIS A 487 -10.58 23.46 3.36
CA HIS A 487 -11.99 23.19 3.60
C HIS A 487 -12.23 21.74 4.04
N ARG A 488 -11.69 20.76 3.30
CA ARG A 488 -11.85 19.32 3.57
C ARG A 488 -10.90 18.76 4.65
N VAL A 489 -10.26 19.61 5.45
CA VAL A 489 -9.17 19.21 6.40
C VAL A 489 -9.61 18.24 7.51
N GLY A 490 -10.91 18.06 7.71
CA GLY A 490 -11.49 17.04 8.60
C GLY A 490 -11.47 15.62 8.02
N ASP A 491 -11.45 15.49 6.69
CA ASP A 491 -11.58 14.23 5.96
C ASP A 491 -10.25 13.46 5.85
N PHE A 492 -9.12 14.17 6.06
CA PHE A 492 -7.78 13.61 5.89
C PHE A 492 -7.45 12.62 7.01
N GLY A 493 -7.10 11.38 6.63
CA GLY A 493 -6.41 10.46 7.51
C GLY A 493 -4.99 10.92 7.82
N ALA A 494 -4.34 10.29 8.80
CA ALA A 494 -2.99 10.67 9.20
C ALA A 494 -1.95 10.53 8.05
N GLN A 495 -2.13 9.54 7.18
CA GLN A 495 -1.31 9.31 5.98
C GLN A 495 -1.56 10.39 4.90
N ASP A 496 -2.83 10.74 4.65
CA ASP A 496 -3.19 11.77 3.67
C ASP A 496 -2.68 13.14 4.13
N LEU A 497 -2.83 13.44 5.42
CA LEU A 497 -2.35 14.65 6.08
C LEU A 497 -0.82 14.75 5.99
N ALA A 498 -0.10 13.68 6.34
CA ALA A 498 1.36 13.63 6.19
C ALA A 498 1.79 13.81 4.74
N THR A 499 1.09 13.16 3.79
CA THR A 499 1.36 13.25 2.35
C THR A 499 1.16 14.67 1.83
N ILE A 500 0.02 15.31 2.11
CA ILE A 500 -0.23 16.68 1.61
C ILE A 500 0.68 17.72 2.28
N ALA A 501 0.90 17.62 3.61
CA ALA A 501 1.82 18.50 4.31
C ALA A 501 3.25 18.38 3.75
N TRP A 502 3.73 17.15 3.56
CA TRP A 502 5.03 16.88 2.94
C TRP A 502 5.10 17.43 1.52
N SER A 503 4.06 17.25 0.70
CA SER A 503 4.05 17.65 -0.71
C SER A 503 4.08 19.16 -0.90
N PHE A 504 3.27 19.90 -0.13
CA PHE A 504 3.31 21.37 -0.13
C PHE A 504 4.66 21.90 0.39
N ALA A 505 5.22 21.29 1.43
CA ALA A 505 6.54 21.66 1.93
C ALA A 505 7.66 21.31 0.93
N ASN A 506 7.57 20.18 0.22
CA ASN A 506 8.53 19.76 -0.81
C ASN A 506 8.54 20.73 -1.99
N ALA A 507 7.36 21.15 -2.46
CA ALA A 507 7.16 22.17 -3.49
C ALA A 507 7.41 23.62 -3.00
N ASP A 508 7.88 23.82 -1.76
CA ASP A 508 8.13 25.12 -1.14
C ASP A 508 6.87 26.04 -1.02
N GLN A 509 5.68 25.46 -1.18
CA GLN A 509 4.38 26.15 -1.10
C GLN A 509 3.91 26.20 0.36
N LEU A 510 4.58 27.01 1.19
CA LEU A 510 4.35 27.07 2.64
C LEU A 510 3.10 27.90 3.03
N GLU A 511 1.94 27.50 2.52
CA GLU A 511 0.66 28.17 2.68
C GLU A 511 0.17 28.24 4.15
N THR A 512 0.31 29.41 4.77
CA THR A 512 0.04 29.65 6.20
C THR A 512 -1.35 29.17 6.65
N ARG A 513 -2.40 29.39 5.83
CA ARG A 513 -3.77 28.96 6.18
C ARG A 513 -3.91 27.44 6.17
N LEU A 514 -3.36 26.77 5.16
CA LEU A 514 -3.36 25.32 5.02
C LEU A 514 -2.55 24.66 6.13
N PHE A 515 -1.31 25.09 6.37
CA PHE A 515 -0.47 24.49 7.40
C PHE A 515 -1.02 24.67 8.82
N ALA A 516 -1.66 25.81 9.12
CA ALA A 516 -2.36 25.98 10.39
C ALA A 516 -3.59 25.07 10.52
N ALA A 517 -4.30 24.78 9.43
CA ALA A 517 -5.43 23.85 9.42
C ALA A 517 -4.96 22.38 9.57
N LEU A 518 -3.95 21.97 8.79
CA LEU A 518 -3.32 20.65 8.88
C LEU A 518 -2.75 20.40 10.29
N ALA A 519 -2.10 21.40 10.91
CA ALA A 519 -1.60 21.29 12.29
C ALA A 519 -2.72 20.99 13.29
N ARG A 520 -3.85 21.72 13.22
CA ARG A 520 -5.03 21.46 14.08
C ARG A 520 -5.66 20.09 13.85
N SER A 521 -5.62 19.57 12.62
CA SER A 521 -6.11 18.20 12.34
C SER A 521 -5.13 17.14 12.84
N ALA A 522 -3.82 17.36 12.68
CA ALA A 522 -2.77 16.46 13.17
C ALA A 522 -2.80 16.29 14.70
N GLU A 523 -3.11 17.34 15.47
CA GLU A 523 -3.29 17.24 16.93
C GLU A 523 -4.41 16.26 17.35
N ARG A 524 -5.43 16.04 16.50
CA ARG A 524 -6.49 15.04 16.72
C ARG A 524 -6.16 13.65 16.18
N LEU A 525 -5.09 13.54 15.39
CA LEU A 525 -4.74 12.33 14.63
C LEU A 525 -3.41 11.71 15.08
N LEU A 526 -2.74 12.28 16.09
CA LEU A 526 -1.45 11.83 16.65
C LEU A 526 -1.35 10.29 16.70
N ASP A 527 -2.29 9.63 17.37
CA ASP A 527 -2.26 8.18 17.62
C ASP A 527 -2.73 7.31 16.43
N LYS A 528 -2.78 7.91 15.23
CA LYS A 528 -3.06 7.25 13.93
C LYS A 528 -1.90 7.35 12.92
N PHE A 529 -0.94 8.26 13.11
CA PHE A 529 0.27 8.36 12.29
C PHE A 529 1.16 7.11 12.47
N SER A 530 1.64 6.52 11.38
CA SER A 530 2.80 5.61 11.45
C SER A 530 4.09 6.41 11.75
N ALA A 531 5.21 5.74 12.04
CA ALA A 531 6.49 6.43 12.20
C ALA A 531 6.89 7.22 10.92
N GLU A 532 6.62 6.66 9.74
CA GLU A 532 6.93 7.28 8.46
C GLU A 532 6.04 8.52 8.21
N ASP A 533 4.74 8.40 8.45
CA ASP A 533 3.81 9.55 8.38
C ASP A 533 4.20 10.63 9.39
N ARG A 534 4.58 10.23 10.63
CA ARG A 534 4.90 11.13 11.74
C ARG A 534 6.08 12.03 11.43
N ASP A 535 7.25 11.51 11.04
CA ASP A 535 8.37 12.41 10.70
C ASP A 535 8.24 13.08 9.33
N ASN A 536 7.35 12.63 8.43
CA ASN A 536 6.99 13.37 7.22
C ASN A 536 6.17 14.63 7.59
N ALA A 537 5.16 14.47 8.43
CA ALA A 537 4.40 15.58 8.99
C ALA A 537 5.30 16.50 9.86
N GLU A 538 6.18 15.94 10.70
CA GLU A 538 7.10 16.73 11.53
C GLU A 538 8.02 17.60 10.66
N TRP A 539 8.67 17.04 9.65
CA TRP A 539 9.54 17.78 8.73
C TRP A 539 8.79 18.91 7.99
N ALA A 540 7.58 18.62 7.51
CA ALA A 540 6.74 19.61 6.85
C ALA A 540 6.33 20.74 7.80
N PHE A 541 5.92 20.41 9.04
CA PHE A 541 5.55 21.38 10.06
C PHE A 541 6.75 22.17 10.60
N VAL A 542 7.97 21.61 10.60
CA VAL A 542 9.22 22.35 10.87
C VAL A 542 9.43 23.42 9.80
N ARG A 543 9.36 23.06 8.50
CA ARG A 543 9.49 24.02 7.39
C ARG A 543 8.41 25.11 7.43
N ALA A 544 7.16 24.74 7.74
CA ALA A 544 6.04 25.67 7.86
C ALA A 544 5.95 26.41 9.23
N GLY A 545 6.99 26.32 10.07
CA GLY A 545 7.07 27.06 11.34
C GLY A 545 6.07 26.64 12.43
N GLN A 546 5.37 25.51 12.28
CA GLN A 546 4.28 25.06 13.16
C GLN A 546 4.80 24.38 14.44
N GLN A 547 5.60 25.11 15.23
CA GLN A 547 6.37 24.60 16.38
C GLN A 547 5.53 23.85 17.43
N ARG A 548 4.23 24.16 17.59
CA ARG A 548 3.33 23.49 18.54
C ARG A 548 3.09 22.02 18.15
N ILE A 549 2.68 21.75 16.93
CA ILE A 549 2.46 20.36 16.45
C ILE A 549 3.79 19.62 16.30
N VAL A 550 4.89 20.28 15.92
CA VAL A 550 6.25 19.68 15.94
C VAL A 550 6.60 19.18 17.35
N LYS A 551 6.36 20.00 18.39
CA LYS A 551 6.57 19.57 19.77
C LYS A 551 5.66 18.39 20.14
N LEU A 552 4.39 18.41 19.75
CA LEU A 552 3.45 17.32 20.04
C LEU A 552 3.81 16.02 19.32
N LEU A 553 4.23 16.06 18.06
CA LEU A 553 4.71 14.88 17.31
C LEU A 553 5.98 14.30 17.95
N ARG A 554 6.91 15.14 18.40
CA ARG A 554 8.10 14.71 19.17
C ARG A 554 7.77 14.17 20.55
N GLN A 555 6.81 14.77 21.25
CA GLN A 555 6.32 14.25 22.54
C GLN A 555 5.51 12.96 22.36
N GLN A 556 4.84 12.77 21.24
CA GLN A 556 4.12 11.53 20.92
C GLN A 556 5.09 10.44 20.45
N LYS A 557 6.19 10.78 19.77
CA LYS A 557 7.35 9.89 19.59
C LYS A 557 7.87 9.43 20.97
N ALA A 558 8.10 10.38 21.89
CA ALA A 558 8.42 10.08 23.29
C ALA A 558 7.29 9.38 24.12
N ARG A 559 6.10 9.13 23.55
CA ARG A 559 4.99 8.34 24.12
C ARG A 559 4.65 7.08 23.31
N GLY A 560 5.34 6.84 22.21
CA GLY A 560 5.68 5.48 21.77
C GLY A 560 6.90 4.97 22.55
N ALA A 561 7.84 5.87 22.88
CA ALA A 561 9.00 5.59 23.73
C ALA A 561 8.63 5.11 25.12
N CYS A 562 7.86 5.92 25.85
CA CYS A 562 7.18 5.45 27.04
C CYS A 562 5.82 4.88 26.65
N GLY A 563 5.68 3.54 26.75
CA GLY A 563 4.39 2.93 27.09
C GLY A 563 3.74 3.67 28.27
N PRO A 564 2.40 3.72 28.34
CA PRO A 564 1.61 4.83 28.86
C PRO A 564 2.21 5.57 30.08
N THR A 565 2.86 6.70 29.78
CA THR A 565 3.40 7.73 30.69
C THR A 565 3.84 7.24 32.08
N SER A 566 5.14 6.92 32.24
CA SER A 566 5.85 6.59 33.50
C SER A 566 5.01 6.74 34.77
N LEU A 567 4.21 5.73 35.08
CA LEU A 567 3.31 5.77 36.24
C LEU A 567 4.16 5.92 37.50
N ALA A 568 3.77 6.86 38.36
CA ALA A 568 4.30 6.94 39.72
C ALA A 568 3.89 5.66 40.45
N ARG A 569 4.80 4.66 40.43
CA ARG A 569 4.67 3.28 40.92
C ARG A 569 3.22 2.88 41.20
N ALA A 570 2.50 2.54 40.14
CA ALA A 570 1.14 2.00 40.25
C ALA A 570 1.14 0.82 41.24
N PRO A 571 0.06 0.63 42.02
CA PRO A 571 -0.01 -0.46 42.99
C PRO A 571 0.24 -1.78 42.29
N ASP A 572 1.09 -2.63 42.89
CA ASP A 572 1.50 -3.89 42.28
C ASP A 572 0.27 -4.75 41.97
N VAL A 573 -0.01 -4.93 40.68
CA VAL A 573 -1.02 -5.86 40.19
C VAL A 573 -0.48 -7.26 40.45
N ASP A 574 -1.17 -8.05 41.28
CA ASP A 574 -0.75 -9.40 41.63
C ASP A 574 -0.94 -10.38 40.47
N VAL A 575 -0.04 -10.27 39.50
CA VAL A 575 0.05 -11.17 38.35
C VAL A 575 0.55 -12.57 38.70
N GLY A 576 0.96 -12.81 39.96
CA GLY A 576 1.30 -14.16 40.44
C GLY A 576 0.08 -15.10 40.40
N LYS A 577 -1.13 -14.54 40.55
CA LYS A 577 -2.40 -15.26 40.40
C LYS A 577 -2.83 -15.51 38.94
N CYS A 578 -2.06 -15.07 37.95
CA CYS A 578 -2.42 -15.22 36.53
C CYS A 578 -1.96 -16.54 35.89
N GLY A 579 -1.36 -17.45 36.68
CA GLY A 579 -0.82 -18.69 36.16
C GLY A 579 0.39 -18.49 35.23
N ARG A 580 0.77 -19.58 34.54
CA ARG A 580 1.94 -19.62 33.65
C ARG A 580 1.59 -19.13 32.24
N ILE A 581 2.46 -18.29 31.66
CA ILE A 581 2.44 -17.97 30.23
C ILE A 581 3.49 -18.82 29.51
N VAL A 582 3.12 -19.44 28.40
CA VAL A 582 4.04 -20.22 27.55
C VAL A 582 4.32 -19.48 26.25
N VAL A 583 5.59 -19.30 25.92
CA VAL A 583 6.05 -18.67 24.68
C VAL A 583 6.68 -19.73 23.78
N ALA A 584 6.09 -19.99 22.61
CA ALA A 584 6.66 -20.91 21.63
C ALA A 584 7.70 -20.19 20.76
N GLY A 585 8.93 -20.70 20.76
CA GLY A 585 10.10 -20.12 20.08
C GLY A 585 10.95 -19.20 20.98
N GLY A 586 12.27 -19.36 20.96
CA GLY A 586 13.27 -18.55 21.68
C GLY A 586 14.07 -17.61 20.76
N GLY A 587 13.47 -17.20 19.64
CA GLY A 587 14.02 -16.16 18.76
C GLY A 587 13.84 -14.74 19.33
N ILE A 588 14.15 -13.71 18.54
CA ILE A 588 14.07 -12.30 18.98
C ILE A 588 12.71 -11.93 19.60
N GLY A 589 11.61 -12.33 18.95
CA GLY A 589 10.25 -12.05 19.46
C GLY A 589 9.94 -12.78 20.77
N GLY A 590 10.25 -14.07 20.87
CA GLY A 590 9.97 -14.87 22.06
C GLY A 590 10.84 -14.50 23.27
N ALA A 591 12.13 -14.23 23.04
CA ALA A 591 13.03 -13.71 24.07
C ALA A 591 12.59 -12.32 24.56
N ALA A 592 12.17 -11.43 23.65
CA ALA A 592 11.60 -10.14 24.04
C ALA A 592 10.27 -10.28 24.80
N ALA A 593 9.40 -11.21 24.41
CA ALA A 593 8.16 -11.50 25.13
C ALA A 593 8.44 -11.99 26.55
N ALA A 594 9.41 -12.88 26.72
CA ALA A 594 9.86 -13.32 28.04
C ALA A 594 10.36 -12.15 28.89
N VAL A 595 11.26 -11.31 28.37
CA VAL A 595 11.77 -10.12 29.11
C VAL A 595 10.63 -9.14 29.44
N ALA A 596 9.74 -8.84 28.49
CA ALA A 596 8.62 -7.92 28.71
C ALA A 596 7.66 -8.42 29.80
N LEU A 597 7.25 -9.69 29.73
CA LEU A 597 6.35 -10.30 30.72
C LEU A 597 7.03 -10.46 32.09
N GLN A 598 8.33 -10.82 32.12
CA GLN A 598 9.07 -10.94 33.38
C GLN A 598 9.34 -9.59 34.05
N ASN A 599 9.55 -8.52 33.27
CA ASN A 599 9.59 -7.13 33.76
C ASN A 599 8.24 -6.64 34.34
N LYS A 600 7.12 -7.34 34.06
CA LYS A 600 5.80 -7.11 34.67
C LYS A 600 5.45 -8.08 35.81
N GLY A 601 6.29 -9.08 36.08
CA GLY A 601 6.12 -10.04 37.19
C GLY A 601 5.50 -11.40 36.85
N PHE A 602 5.06 -11.65 35.61
CA PHE A 602 4.43 -12.93 35.23
C PHE A 602 5.37 -14.14 35.39
N ASP A 603 4.81 -15.33 35.60
CA ASP A 603 5.51 -16.59 35.35
C ASP A 603 5.51 -16.89 33.84
N VAL A 604 6.67 -17.29 33.31
CA VAL A 604 6.89 -17.46 31.88
C VAL A 604 7.80 -18.66 31.63
N VAL A 605 7.44 -19.50 30.67
CA VAL A 605 8.31 -20.54 30.11
C VAL A 605 8.44 -20.33 28.60
N VAL A 606 9.67 -20.31 28.09
CA VAL A 606 9.97 -20.28 26.66
C VAL A 606 10.31 -21.69 26.20
N LEU A 607 9.66 -22.12 25.12
CA LEU A 607 9.84 -23.43 24.49
C LEU A 607 10.64 -23.25 23.19
N GLU A 608 11.95 -23.51 23.23
CA GLU A 608 12.84 -23.37 22.08
C GLU A 608 13.19 -24.75 21.51
N GLY A 609 13.02 -24.91 20.20
CA GLY A 609 13.30 -26.15 19.48
C GLY A 609 14.78 -26.32 19.07
N ASP A 610 15.58 -25.26 19.16
CA ASP A 610 17.05 -25.37 19.11
C ASP A 610 17.59 -26.04 20.39
N ALA A 611 18.63 -26.87 20.25
CA ALA A 611 19.23 -27.58 21.39
C ALA A 611 20.06 -26.69 22.32
N SER A 612 20.51 -25.53 21.83
CA SER A 612 21.26 -24.52 22.58
C SER A 612 21.21 -23.17 21.83
N PHE A 613 21.76 -22.12 22.44
CA PHE A 613 21.89 -20.80 21.82
C PHE A 613 22.65 -20.83 20.49
N ASP A 614 23.71 -21.63 20.43
CA ASP A 614 24.67 -21.74 19.33
C ASP A 614 24.37 -22.86 18.33
N ALA A 615 23.28 -23.61 18.53
CA ALA A 615 22.89 -24.74 17.68
C ALA A 615 22.70 -24.39 16.18
N ARG A 616 22.63 -23.08 15.84
CA ARG A 616 22.74 -22.57 14.46
C ARG A 616 23.49 -21.25 14.45
N LYS A 617 24.42 -21.05 13.50
CA LYS A 617 24.95 -19.72 13.16
C LYS A 617 23.82 -18.86 12.56
N GLN A 618 23.20 -17.98 13.35
CA GLN A 618 22.01 -17.20 12.91
C GLN A 618 22.32 -16.04 11.93
N GLY A 619 23.59 -15.81 11.59
CA GLY A 619 24.03 -15.47 10.21
C GLY A 619 23.73 -14.10 9.58
N TYR A 620 23.03 -13.15 10.21
CA TYR A 620 22.81 -11.83 9.59
C TYR A 620 22.68 -10.65 10.56
N GLY A 621 22.97 -9.44 10.04
CA GLY A 621 22.83 -8.16 10.74
C GLY A 621 21.41 -7.61 10.70
N LEU A 622 21.08 -6.78 11.69
CA LEU A 622 19.80 -6.08 11.85
C LEU A 622 20.05 -4.57 11.95
N THR A 623 19.05 -3.77 11.58
CA THR A 623 19.02 -2.32 11.83
C THR A 623 17.88 -2.02 12.79
N ILE A 624 18.20 -1.70 14.04
CA ILE A 624 17.22 -1.37 15.09
C ILE A 624 16.95 0.14 15.06
N GLN A 625 15.69 0.50 14.86
CA GLN A 625 15.21 1.85 14.54
C GLN A 625 14.40 2.49 15.67
N GLN A 626 14.06 1.70 16.69
CA GLN A 626 13.29 2.09 17.86
C GLN A 626 14.08 1.74 19.13
N GLN A 627 14.81 2.71 19.67
CA GLN A 627 15.42 2.60 21.01
C GLN A 627 14.37 2.44 22.13
N GLU A 628 13.12 2.72 21.79
CA GLU A 628 11.90 2.73 22.60
C GLU A 628 11.59 1.35 23.20
N ALA A 629 11.36 0.34 22.36
CA ALA A 629 11.12 -1.03 22.82
C ALA A 629 12.36 -1.61 23.54
N THR A 630 13.57 -1.27 23.11
CA THR A 630 14.81 -1.72 23.77
C THR A 630 14.97 -1.10 25.17
N GLN A 631 14.55 0.14 25.38
CA GLN A 631 14.50 0.79 26.70
C GLN A 631 13.45 0.15 27.61
N ALA A 632 12.25 -0.16 27.10
CA ALA A 632 11.20 -0.84 27.87
C ALA A 632 11.56 -2.29 28.27
N LEU A 633 12.32 -2.98 27.42
CA LEU A 633 12.94 -4.28 27.74
C LEU A 633 14.16 -4.13 28.67
N GLY A 634 14.72 -2.92 28.77
CA GLY A 634 15.87 -2.61 29.61
C GLY A 634 17.19 -3.20 29.08
N ILE A 635 17.38 -3.21 27.75
CA ILE A 635 18.62 -3.59 27.08
C ILE A 635 19.32 -2.36 26.49
N SER A 636 20.66 -2.31 26.61
CA SER A 636 21.50 -1.34 25.91
C SER A 636 22.17 -2.04 24.74
N LEU A 637 22.17 -1.39 23.57
CA LEU A 637 22.82 -1.88 22.35
C LEU A 637 23.93 -0.92 21.88
N ALA A 638 24.27 0.09 22.68
CA ALA A 638 25.11 1.20 22.23
C ALA A 638 26.58 0.80 21.97
N GLN A 639 27.05 -0.25 22.65
CA GLN A 639 28.38 -0.84 22.51
C GLN A 639 28.44 -1.92 21.41
N ASP A 640 27.28 -2.33 20.88
CA ASP A 640 27.15 -3.37 19.85
C ASP A 640 26.84 -2.77 18.45
N ASP A 641 26.91 -1.44 18.30
CA ASP A 641 26.63 -0.72 17.05
C ASP A 641 27.82 -0.80 16.09
N ALA A 642 27.53 -1.02 14.80
CA ALA A 642 28.48 -0.92 13.70
C ALA A 642 28.16 0.34 12.85
N PRO A 643 28.51 1.56 13.33
CA PRO A 643 27.96 2.82 12.82
C PRO A 643 28.48 3.22 11.42
N SER A 644 27.54 3.55 10.52
CA SER A 644 27.83 4.11 9.19
C SER A 644 27.62 5.62 9.12
N THR A 645 28.51 6.36 8.45
CA THR A 645 28.43 7.82 8.27
C THR A 645 27.62 8.24 7.04
N SER A 646 27.63 7.40 6.00
CA SER A 646 26.98 7.66 4.71
C SER A 646 26.33 6.41 4.10
N HIS A 647 25.33 6.66 3.27
CA HIS A 647 24.57 5.69 2.50
C HIS A 647 24.60 6.07 1.02
N TYR A 648 24.86 5.09 0.15
CA TYR A 648 24.86 5.26 -1.29
C TYR A 648 23.90 4.30 -1.98
N THR A 649 23.48 4.65 -3.20
CA THR A 649 22.81 3.75 -4.13
C THR A 649 23.45 3.91 -5.50
N PHE A 650 23.84 2.80 -6.14
CA PHE A 650 24.55 2.75 -7.42
C PHE A 650 23.81 1.90 -8.45
N ASP A 651 24.10 2.11 -9.74
CA ASP A 651 23.84 1.12 -10.78
C ASP A 651 24.96 0.06 -10.85
N ALA A 652 24.77 -1.01 -11.62
CA ALA A 652 25.76 -2.08 -11.78
C ALA A 652 27.16 -1.60 -12.27
N ALA A 653 27.24 -0.48 -12.98
CA ALA A 653 28.50 0.13 -13.43
C ALA A 653 29.16 1.02 -12.36
N GLY A 654 28.46 1.31 -11.26
CA GLY A 654 28.95 2.12 -10.15
C GLY A 654 28.57 3.60 -10.23
N ASN A 655 27.67 4.00 -11.13
CA ASN A 655 27.18 5.37 -11.21
C ASN A 655 26.26 5.68 -10.02
N ILE A 656 26.36 6.87 -9.42
CA ILE A 656 25.55 7.25 -8.24
C ILE A 656 24.09 7.53 -8.65
N LEU A 657 23.17 6.71 -8.14
CA LEU A 657 21.71 6.90 -8.25
C LEU A 657 21.12 7.67 -7.05
N GLY A 658 21.87 7.79 -5.95
CA GLY A 658 21.51 8.60 -4.79
C GLY A 658 22.48 8.43 -3.63
N PHE A 659 22.51 9.42 -2.74
CA PHE A 659 23.35 9.44 -1.54
C PHE A 659 22.65 10.21 -0.42
N PHE A 660 22.91 9.82 0.84
CA PHE A 660 22.42 10.49 2.04
C PHE A 660 23.20 10.03 3.28
N GLY A 661 22.99 10.67 4.43
CA GLY A 661 23.70 10.36 5.68
C GLY A 661 24.23 11.61 6.37
N GLU A 662 24.86 11.43 7.53
CA GLU A 662 25.32 12.56 8.35
C GLU A 662 26.47 13.33 7.67
N ALA A 663 27.28 12.66 6.86
CA ALA A 663 28.36 13.26 6.07
C ALA A 663 27.92 14.49 5.24
N PHE A 664 26.67 14.50 4.76
CA PHE A 664 26.13 15.58 3.91
C PHE A 664 25.28 16.60 4.68
N GLY A 665 25.04 16.39 5.98
CA GLY A 665 24.20 17.24 6.81
C GLY A 665 24.80 18.63 7.06
N SER A 666 23.97 19.59 7.47
CA SER A 666 24.44 20.95 7.82
C SER A 666 25.27 21.00 9.11
N ALA A 667 25.21 19.96 9.94
CA ALA A 667 25.99 19.79 11.18
C ALA A 667 27.22 18.87 11.02
N SER A 668 27.60 18.48 9.79
CA SER A 668 28.64 17.48 9.55
C SER A 668 30.06 17.90 9.98
N LYS A 669 30.31 19.20 10.14
CA LYS A 669 31.66 19.74 10.39
C LYS A 669 32.26 19.40 11.75
N ASP A 670 31.42 19.27 12.78
CA ASP A 670 31.88 19.10 14.17
C ASP A 670 31.60 17.69 14.75
N ARG A 671 30.82 16.86 14.05
CA ARG A 671 30.67 15.44 14.39
C ARG A 671 31.88 14.64 13.92
N ARG A 672 32.99 14.77 14.64
CA ARG A 672 34.02 13.73 14.66
C ARG A 672 33.39 12.44 15.18
N GLU A 673 33.63 11.36 14.45
CA GLU A 673 33.34 9.95 14.75
C GLU A 673 32.54 9.70 16.04
N CYS A 674 31.22 9.89 15.98
CA CYS A 674 30.36 9.54 17.11
C CYS A 674 30.35 8.02 17.32
N GLU A 675 30.42 7.61 18.58
CA GLU A 675 30.53 6.20 19.02
C GLU A 675 29.28 5.36 18.72
N ASN A 676 28.19 6.00 18.29
CA ASN A 676 26.90 5.40 17.97
C ASN A 676 26.19 6.27 16.92
N SER A 677 25.41 5.67 16.01
CA SER A 677 24.63 6.45 15.01
C SER A 677 23.49 7.28 15.62
N GLY A 678 23.12 7.02 16.89
CA GLY A 678 22.08 7.70 17.65
C GLY A 678 20.64 7.42 17.20
N ARG A 679 20.43 6.82 16.01
CA ARG A 679 19.11 6.65 15.39
C ARG A 679 18.88 5.25 14.80
N PHE A 680 19.93 4.56 14.37
CA PHE A 680 19.87 3.28 13.67
C PHE A 680 21.01 2.37 14.13
N VAL A 681 20.75 1.50 15.11
CA VAL A 681 21.78 0.59 15.63
C VAL A 681 21.93 -0.59 14.67
N HIS A 682 23.12 -0.75 14.10
CA HIS A 682 23.48 -1.85 13.21
C HIS A 682 24.17 -2.96 14.04
N ILE A 683 23.50 -4.09 14.21
CA ILE A 683 23.88 -5.12 15.19
C ILE A 683 23.70 -6.54 14.63
N PRO A 684 24.61 -7.50 14.89
CA PRO A 684 24.39 -8.90 14.59
C PRO A 684 23.15 -9.46 15.30
N ARG A 685 22.30 -10.20 14.58
CA ARG A 685 21.07 -10.79 15.15
C ARG A 685 21.33 -11.66 16.38
N GLN A 686 22.45 -12.41 16.38
CA GLN A 686 22.81 -13.27 17.51
C GLN A 686 23.22 -12.45 18.74
N VAL A 687 23.86 -11.28 18.57
CA VAL A 687 24.19 -10.36 19.68
C VAL A 687 22.91 -9.74 20.25
N LEU A 688 21.96 -9.29 19.41
CA LEU A 688 20.65 -8.84 19.89
C LEU A 688 19.90 -9.94 20.66
N ARG A 689 19.98 -11.20 20.21
CA ARG A 689 19.44 -12.35 20.94
C ARG A 689 20.15 -12.50 22.29
N CYS A 690 21.48 -12.40 22.33
CA CYS A 690 22.28 -12.46 23.56
C CYS A 690 21.83 -11.41 24.58
N ARG A 691 21.76 -10.13 24.18
CA ARG A 691 21.32 -9.00 25.03
C ARG A 691 19.90 -9.18 25.59
N LEU A 692 19.01 -9.84 24.84
CA LEU A 692 17.68 -10.22 25.33
C LEU A 692 17.76 -11.37 26.35
N LEU A 693 18.53 -12.43 26.05
CA LEU A 693 18.68 -13.59 26.93
C LEU A 693 19.39 -13.26 28.25
N GLU A 694 20.34 -12.33 28.25
CA GLU A 694 20.98 -11.75 29.44
C GLU A 694 19.98 -11.09 30.42
N ARG A 695 18.75 -10.80 29.96
CA ARG A 695 17.66 -10.21 30.76
C ARG A 695 16.55 -11.19 31.11
N VAL A 696 16.58 -12.41 30.58
CA VAL A 696 15.64 -13.49 30.91
C VAL A 696 16.10 -14.20 32.19
N ARG A 697 15.17 -14.48 33.11
CA ARG A 697 15.51 -15.20 34.36
C ARG A 697 16.07 -16.60 34.05
N PRO A 698 17.15 -17.08 34.71
CA PRO A 698 17.66 -18.43 34.52
C PRO A 698 16.58 -19.51 34.66
N GLY A 699 16.67 -20.57 33.87
CA GLY A 699 15.67 -21.65 33.83
C GLY A 699 14.39 -21.37 33.03
N THR A 700 14.11 -20.12 32.64
CA THR A 700 12.93 -19.75 31.83
C THR A 700 12.85 -20.48 30.49
N ILE A 701 14.01 -20.73 29.86
CA ILE A 701 14.07 -21.29 28.50
C ILE A 701 14.35 -22.78 28.56
N ARG A 702 13.42 -23.57 28.04
CA ARG A 702 13.58 -25.00 27.81
C ARG A 702 14.04 -25.20 26.37
N TRP A 703 15.33 -25.51 26.20
CA TRP A 703 15.93 -25.85 24.92
C TRP A 703 15.52 -27.28 24.49
N GLY A 704 15.65 -27.58 23.20
CA GLY A 704 15.15 -28.82 22.56
C GLY A 704 13.64 -29.04 22.62
N SER A 705 12.90 -28.17 23.30
CA SER A 705 11.50 -28.33 23.68
C SER A 705 10.58 -27.75 22.60
N LYS A 706 10.51 -28.40 21.45
CA LYS A 706 9.70 -27.95 20.31
C LYS A 706 8.20 -28.21 20.55
N LEU A 707 7.37 -27.17 20.41
CA LEU A 707 5.91 -27.29 20.33
C LEU A 707 5.48 -28.24 19.18
N LYS A 708 4.58 -29.17 19.48
CA LYS A 708 3.93 -30.07 18.53
C LYS A 708 2.46 -29.71 18.32
N SER A 709 1.72 -29.50 19.41
CA SER A 709 0.31 -29.13 19.36
C SER A 709 -0.17 -28.38 20.60
N PHE A 710 -1.33 -27.74 20.54
CA PHE A 710 -2.00 -27.20 21.71
C PHE A 710 -3.53 -27.45 21.69
N LYS A 711 -4.16 -27.42 22.87
CA LYS A 711 -5.62 -27.42 23.03
C LYS A 711 -5.99 -26.37 24.09
N CYS A 712 -6.91 -25.46 23.77
CA CYS A 712 -7.53 -24.57 24.76
C CYS A 712 -8.77 -25.22 25.39
N TRP A 713 -9.18 -24.73 26.55
CA TRP A 713 -10.47 -25.03 27.19
C TRP A 713 -11.03 -23.79 27.87
N SER A 714 -12.31 -23.89 28.20
CA SER A 714 -13.06 -22.99 29.04
C SER A 714 -13.60 -23.68 30.29
N GLU A 715 -14.11 -22.89 31.23
CA GLU A 715 -14.73 -23.34 32.48
C GLU A 715 -15.89 -24.33 32.19
N ASP A 716 -16.63 -24.13 31.10
CA ASP A 716 -17.71 -24.99 30.61
C ASP A 716 -17.26 -26.37 30.07
N ASP A 717 -15.97 -26.55 29.74
CA ASP A 717 -15.44 -27.83 29.23
C ASP A 717 -15.15 -28.85 30.35
N GLY A 718 -15.27 -28.44 31.62
CA GLY A 718 -14.85 -29.24 32.78
C GLY A 718 -13.33 -29.52 32.83
N GLY A 719 -12.54 -28.69 32.13
CA GLY A 719 -11.11 -28.86 31.95
C GLY A 719 -10.27 -28.05 32.92
N GLY A 720 -9.56 -28.73 33.83
CA GLY A 720 -8.52 -28.14 34.69
C GLY A 720 -8.86 -28.10 36.17
N GLU A 721 -7.85 -28.30 37.02
CA GLU A 721 -8.00 -28.50 38.48
C GLU A 721 -8.64 -27.30 39.22
N ASN A 722 -8.59 -26.10 38.64
CA ASN A 722 -9.11 -24.85 39.21
C ASN A 722 -10.32 -24.26 38.45
N ASN A 723 -10.83 -24.94 37.42
CA ASN A 723 -12.04 -24.53 36.67
C ASN A 723 -11.94 -23.13 35.97
N GLU A 724 -10.75 -22.72 35.50
CA GLU A 724 -10.50 -21.47 34.76
C GLU A 724 -10.07 -21.71 33.28
N ASN A 725 -10.39 -20.77 32.38
CA ASN A 725 -9.97 -20.77 30.96
C ASN A 725 -8.43 -20.92 30.78
N GLY A 726 -7.97 -21.93 30.03
CA GLY A 726 -6.53 -22.26 29.88
C GLY A 726 -6.14 -22.94 28.56
N VAL A 727 -4.88 -23.41 28.48
CA VAL A 727 -4.30 -24.11 27.31
C VAL A 727 -3.21 -25.13 27.69
N THR A 728 -3.33 -26.36 27.16
CA THR A 728 -2.28 -27.41 27.23
C THR A 728 -1.42 -27.27 25.98
N VAL A 729 -0.11 -27.24 26.19
CA VAL A 729 0.90 -27.40 25.14
C VAL A 729 1.44 -28.83 25.16
N THR A 730 1.40 -29.51 24.01
CA THR A 730 2.08 -30.78 23.77
C THR A 730 3.39 -30.55 23.02
N LEU A 731 4.49 -31.13 23.51
CA LEU A 731 5.81 -31.06 22.89
C LEU A 731 6.03 -32.19 21.88
N ALA A 732 7.12 -32.09 21.10
CA ALA A 732 7.51 -33.07 20.10
C ALA A 732 7.81 -34.47 20.68
N ASP A 733 8.30 -34.53 21.91
CA ASP A 733 8.56 -35.77 22.67
C ASP A 733 7.30 -36.40 23.29
N GLY A 734 6.17 -35.70 23.28
CA GLY A 734 4.90 -36.13 23.89
C GLY A 734 4.60 -35.52 25.26
N THR A 735 5.55 -34.80 25.89
CA THR A 735 5.35 -34.09 27.16
C THR A 735 4.24 -33.05 27.04
N THR A 736 3.40 -32.92 28.07
CA THR A 736 2.39 -31.86 28.19
C THR A 736 2.80 -30.79 29.21
N LEU A 737 2.29 -29.57 29.03
CA LEU A 737 2.47 -28.44 29.94
C LEU A 737 1.23 -27.54 29.86
N ASP A 738 0.59 -27.29 31.01
CA ASP A 738 -0.57 -26.40 31.09
C ASP A 738 -0.17 -24.95 31.40
N ALA A 739 -0.97 -24.03 30.87
CA ALA A 739 -0.71 -22.60 30.90
C ALA A 739 -2.03 -21.80 30.84
N ALA A 740 -2.00 -20.56 31.34
CA ALA A 740 -3.11 -19.61 31.18
C ALA A 740 -3.13 -18.96 29.79
N LEU A 741 -1.96 -18.87 29.12
CA LEU A 741 -1.82 -18.27 27.79
C LEU A 741 -0.66 -18.90 26.99
N LEU A 742 -0.90 -19.16 25.71
CA LEU A 742 0.10 -19.54 24.71
C LEU A 742 0.39 -18.37 23.75
N VAL A 743 1.66 -17.98 23.63
CA VAL A 743 2.15 -16.95 22.70
C VAL A 743 2.99 -17.60 21.61
N GLY A 744 2.47 -17.64 20.38
CA GLY A 744 3.20 -18.12 19.21
C GLY A 744 4.21 -17.10 18.71
N SER A 745 5.49 -17.42 18.80
CA SER A 745 6.61 -16.61 18.26
C SER A 745 7.57 -17.43 17.36
N ASP A 746 7.19 -18.67 17.02
CA ASP A 746 7.98 -19.67 16.29
C ASP A 746 8.09 -19.41 14.76
N GLY A 747 8.05 -18.13 14.39
CA GLY A 747 8.39 -17.61 13.06
C GLY A 747 7.35 -17.86 11.96
N ILE A 748 7.73 -17.57 10.71
CA ILE A 748 6.87 -17.64 9.51
C ILE A 748 6.21 -19.01 9.27
N PHE A 749 6.84 -20.08 9.78
CA PHE A 749 6.35 -21.46 9.72
C PHE A 749 5.59 -21.89 10.99
N SER A 750 5.16 -20.95 11.82
CA SER A 750 4.57 -21.15 13.15
C SER A 750 3.58 -22.32 13.24
N THR A 751 3.78 -23.13 14.27
CA THR A 751 2.96 -24.28 14.65
C THR A 751 1.65 -23.81 15.28
N VAL A 752 1.71 -22.76 16.13
CA VAL A 752 0.53 -22.12 16.73
C VAL A 752 -0.40 -21.59 15.63
N ARG A 753 0.14 -20.82 14.69
CA ARG A 753 -0.65 -20.24 13.58
C ARG A 753 -1.35 -21.29 12.73
N LYS A 754 -0.69 -22.40 12.42
CA LYS A 754 -1.27 -23.51 11.65
C LYS A 754 -2.43 -24.19 12.37
N GLN A 755 -2.40 -24.27 13.70
CA GLN A 755 -3.42 -24.95 14.50
C GLN A 755 -4.57 -24.03 14.95
N LEU A 756 -4.43 -22.71 14.76
CA LEU A 756 -5.56 -21.78 14.85
C LEU A 756 -6.52 -21.85 13.64
N ASP A 757 -6.13 -22.58 12.58
CA ASP A 757 -6.84 -22.81 11.31
C ASP A 757 -7.49 -21.55 10.73
N LEU A 758 -6.68 -20.50 10.61
CA LEU A 758 -7.12 -19.15 10.28
C LEU A 758 -7.63 -19.05 8.82
N LYS A 759 -8.92 -18.77 8.64
CA LYS A 759 -9.57 -18.64 7.33
C LYS A 759 -8.76 -17.74 6.38
N GLY A 760 -8.28 -18.31 5.28
CA GLY A 760 -7.52 -17.58 4.25
C GLY A 760 -6.04 -17.35 4.56
N ASP A 761 -5.48 -17.93 5.63
CA ASP A 761 -4.03 -17.85 5.89
C ASP A 761 -3.22 -18.62 4.84
N ARG A 762 -2.49 -17.87 4.02
CA ARG A 762 -1.63 -18.41 2.96
C ARG A 762 -0.21 -17.87 3.10
N LEU A 763 0.76 -18.78 2.96
CA LEU A 763 2.16 -18.45 2.74
C LEU A 763 2.37 -18.07 1.27
N ASN A 764 2.90 -16.88 1.02
CA ASN A 764 3.10 -16.34 -0.33
C ASN A 764 4.58 -16.30 -0.66
N TYR A 765 5.00 -16.96 -1.74
CA TYR A 765 6.32 -16.74 -2.30
C TYR A 765 6.36 -15.39 -3.02
N VAL A 766 7.39 -14.58 -2.76
CA VAL A 766 7.51 -13.20 -3.26
C VAL A 766 8.20 -13.16 -4.64
N GLY A 767 8.52 -14.31 -5.24
CA GLY A 767 9.23 -14.41 -6.51
C GLY A 767 10.75 -14.25 -6.41
N LEU A 768 11.27 -13.96 -5.21
CA LEU A 768 12.67 -13.61 -4.96
C LEU A 768 13.40 -14.68 -4.12
N ILE A 769 14.67 -14.91 -4.45
CA ILE A 769 15.65 -15.50 -3.52
C ILE A 769 16.48 -14.37 -2.90
N VAL A 770 16.87 -14.53 -1.63
CA VAL A 770 17.90 -13.72 -0.96
C VAL A 770 19.11 -14.62 -0.71
N VAL A 771 20.30 -14.08 -0.92
CA VAL A 771 21.59 -14.64 -0.53
C VAL A 771 22.29 -13.64 0.38
N LEU A 772 22.76 -14.11 1.53
CA LEU A 772 23.50 -13.35 2.52
C LEU A 772 24.96 -13.80 2.51
N GLY A 773 25.88 -12.88 2.77
CA GLY A 773 27.28 -13.19 3.04
C GLY A 773 27.89 -12.26 4.06
N ILE A 774 28.85 -12.77 4.86
CA ILE A 774 29.65 -11.98 5.80
C ILE A 774 31.13 -12.09 5.37
N VAL A 775 31.81 -10.95 5.28
CA VAL A 775 33.22 -10.84 4.86
C VAL A 775 34.02 -10.10 5.95
N PRO A 776 35.08 -10.72 6.51
CA PRO A 776 36.03 -10.02 7.37
C PRO A 776 36.76 -8.91 6.61
N THR A 777 36.82 -7.71 7.18
CA THR A 777 37.47 -6.54 6.57
C THR A 777 38.79 -6.17 7.24
N GLU A 778 39.15 -6.80 8.35
CA GLU A 778 40.46 -6.74 8.98
C GLU A 778 41.02 -8.15 9.16
N CYS A 779 42.31 -8.34 8.90
CA CYS A 779 43.01 -9.50 9.44
C CYS A 779 43.16 -9.23 10.93
N GLY A 780 42.59 -10.08 11.78
CA GLY A 780 42.85 -10.00 13.21
C GLY A 780 44.35 -10.00 13.45
N SER A 781 44.84 -9.04 14.23
CA SER A 781 46.22 -9.06 14.72
C SER A 781 46.44 -10.40 15.41
N ALA A 782 47.35 -11.22 14.89
CA ALA A 782 47.65 -12.51 15.49
C ALA A 782 48.02 -12.29 16.97
N GLY A 783 47.35 -13.02 17.86
CA GLY A 783 47.95 -13.31 19.16
C GLY A 783 49.26 -14.05 18.93
N ASP A 784 50.16 -14.02 19.92
CA ASP A 784 51.53 -14.56 19.81
C ASP A 784 51.57 -16.12 19.86
N ASP A 785 50.51 -16.75 19.35
CA ASP A 785 50.20 -18.17 19.34
C ASP A 785 51.07 -18.87 18.28
N SER A 786 52.36 -18.93 18.56
CA SER A 786 53.44 -19.39 17.67
C SER A 786 53.48 -20.92 17.44
N GLU A 787 52.32 -21.59 17.42
CA GLU A 787 52.18 -23.03 17.17
C GLU A 787 51.28 -23.37 15.96
N GLY A 788 51.90 -23.34 14.76
CA GLY A 788 51.75 -24.38 13.73
C GLY A 788 50.40 -24.60 13.02
N ARG A 789 49.34 -23.84 13.32
CA ARG A 789 47.99 -24.14 12.81
C ARG A 789 47.74 -23.61 11.38
N GLN A 790 47.87 -24.49 10.38
CA GLN A 790 47.55 -24.21 8.96
C GLN A 790 46.03 -24.15 8.67
N ASP A 791 45.27 -23.39 9.45
CA ASP A 791 43.84 -23.17 9.17
C ASP A 791 43.70 -22.11 8.05
N GLY A 792 43.25 -22.54 6.87
CA GLY A 792 43.23 -21.76 5.62
C GLY A 792 42.22 -20.60 5.59
N HIS A 793 42.39 -19.61 6.45
CA HIS A 793 41.58 -18.40 6.50
C HIS A 793 41.86 -17.52 5.27
N ALA A 794 40.80 -17.08 4.58
CA ALA A 794 40.93 -16.16 3.46
C ALA A 794 41.46 -14.80 3.92
N PRO A 795 42.35 -14.13 3.16
CA PRO A 795 42.87 -12.82 3.52
C PRO A 795 41.75 -11.79 3.60
N ALA A 796 41.78 -10.92 4.61
CA ALA A 796 40.71 -9.97 4.86
C ALA A 796 40.58 -8.94 3.74
N MET A 797 39.34 -8.63 3.37
CA MET A 797 39.05 -7.79 2.21
C MET A 797 38.92 -6.32 2.61
N VAL A 798 40.04 -5.59 2.57
CA VAL A 798 40.06 -4.13 2.78
C VAL A 798 39.50 -3.42 1.54
N SER A 799 38.36 -2.74 1.66
CA SER A 799 37.81 -1.88 0.60
C SER A 799 37.42 -0.50 1.13
N PRO A 800 37.89 0.59 0.50
CA PRO A 800 37.45 1.95 0.82
C PRO A 800 35.94 2.19 0.66
N LEU A 801 35.22 1.36 -0.10
CA LEU A 801 33.77 1.49 -0.27
C LEU A 801 32.98 0.91 0.91
N THR A 802 33.46 -0.17 1.56
CA THR A 802 32.77 -0.84 2.68
C THR A 802 33.08 -0.18 4.04
N HIS A 803 34.23 0.47 4.19
CA HIS A 803 34.64 1.11 5.45
C HIS A 803 33.63 2.18 5.92
N ARG A 804 32.95 1.92 7.05
CA ARG A 804 31.94 2.78 7.72
C ARG A 804 30.82 3.32 6.80
N ARG A 805 30.52 2.64 5.69
CA ARG A 805 29.53 3.08 4.69
C ARG A 805 28.54 1.96 4.36
N ILE A 806 27.28 2.35 4.16
CA ILE A 806 26.24 1.47 3.62
C ILE A 806 26.10 1.75 2.12
N PHE A 807 25.99 0.72 1.29
CA PHE A 807 25.68 0.90 -0.12
C PHE A 807 24.67 -0.12 -0.64
N GLU A 808 23.90 0.29 -1.66
CA GLU A 808 22.98 -0.53 -2.42
C GLU A 808 23.36 -0.45 -3.89
N THR A 809 23.51 -1.58 -4.59
CA THR A 809 23.76 -1.59 -6.04
C THR A 809 22.68 -2.40 -6.74
N VAL A 810 22.14 -1.88 -7.84
CA VAL A 810 21.01 -2.45 -8.57
C VAL A 810 21.24 -2.46 -10.09
N ASP A 811 20.72 -3.45 -10.79
CA ASP A 811 20.68 -3.52 -12.27
C ASP A 811 19.25 -3.40 -12.85
N GLY A 812 18.24 -3.23 -11.99
CA GLY A 812 16.82 -3.23 -12.36
C GLY A 812 16.13 -4.58 -12.27
N ALA A 813 16.84 -5.66 -11.91
CA ALA A 813 16.29 -6.98 -11.63
C ALA A 813 16.87 -7.58 -10.33
N ALA A 814 18.16 -7.44 -10.10
CA ALA A 814 18.89 -7.83 -8.89
C ALA A 814 19.32 -6.60 -8.07
N ARG A 815 19.56 -6.84 -6.77
CA ARG A 815 20.03 -5.85 -5.79
C ARG A 815 21.04 -6.49 -4.85
N ILE A 816 22.21 -5.89 -4.68
CA ILE A 816 23.04 -6.12 -3.47
C ILE A 816 22.91 -4.93 -2.51
N TYR A 817 22.95 -5.20 -1.22
CA TYR A 817 22.98 -4.21 -0.15
C TYR A 817 24.03 -4.60 0.89
N ALA A 818 25.04 -3.77 1.06
CA ALA A 818 26.14 -3.98 1.99
C ALA A 818 26.06 -2.99 3.16
N MET A 819 26.36 -3.49 4.36
CA MET A 819 26.43 -2.72 5.60
C MET A 819 27.52 -3.26 6.53
N PRO A 820 28.09 -2.42 7.42
CA PRO A 820 28.86 -2.91 8.55
C PRO A 820 28.07 -3.96 9.34
N PHE A 821 28.75 -5.05 9.73
CA PHE A 821 28.17 -6.13 10.54
C PHE A 821 28.79 -6.15 11.94
N THR A 822 30.09 -5.92 12.01
CA THR A 822 30.84 -5.47 13.19
C THR A 822 31.70 -4.28 12.77
N THR A 823 32.52 -3.74 13.66
CA THR A 823 33.62 -2.84 13.29
C THR A 823 34.63 -3.48 12.33
N THR A 824 34.79 -4.80 12.41
CA THR A 824 35.82 -5.61 11.72
C THR A 824 35.30 -6.45 10.54
N SER A 825 34.02 -6.33 10.18
CA SER A 825 33.41 -7.13 9.11
C SER A 825 32.19 -6.46 8.45
N THR A 826 31.95 -6.80 7.19
CA THR A 826 30.82 -6.33 6.37
C THR A 826 29.85 -7.48 6.09
N MET A 827 28.55 -7.25 6.24
CA MET A 827 27.49 -8.13 5.74
C MET A 827 26.91 -7.57 4.45
N TRP A 828 26.69 -8.44 3.46
CA TRP A 828 25.95 -8.11 2.26
C TRP A 828 24.73 -9.02 2.07
N GLN A 829 23.72 -8.47 1.43
CA GLN A 829 22.47 -9.12 1.07
C GLN A 829 22.21 -8.90 -0.42
N LEU A 830 22.37 -9.95 -1.23
CA LEU A 830 22.02 -9.98 -2.64
C LEU A 830 20.64 -10.61 -2.81
N SER A 831 19.78 -10.05 -3.63
CA SER A 831 18.43 -10.56 -3.90
C SER A 831 18.06 -10.40 -5.37
N PHE A 832 17.34 -11.40 -5.91
CA PHE A 832 16.96 -11.44 -7.33
C PHE A 832 15.76 -12.36 -7.60
N PRO A 833 15.00 -12.13 -8.69
CA PRO A 833 13.94 -13.03 -9.16
C PRO A 833 14.44 -14.45 -9.44
N PHE A 834 13.74 -15.45 -8.91
CA PHE A 834 14.07 -16.86 -9.09
C PHE A 834 12.83 -17.76 -8.87
N PRO A 835 12.59 -18.82 -9.68
CA PRO A 835 11.40 -19.69 -9.51
C PRO A 835 11.42 -20.48 -8.18
N GLU A 836 10.29 -20.56 -7.47
CA GLU A 836 10.24 -21.08 -6.09
C GLU A 836 10.86 -22.48 -5.93
N LYS A 837 10.50 -23.43 -6.81
CA LYS A 837 11.01 -24.80 -6.76
C LYS A 837 12.54 -24.86 -6.94
N GLN A 838 13.10 -23.96 -7.74
CA GLN A 838 14.54 -23.83 -7.96
C GLN A 838 15.19 -23.11 -6.77
N ALA A 839 14.57 -22.05 -6.24
CA ALA A 839 15.06 -21.32 -5.07
C ALA A 839 15.15 -22.22 -3.82
N ARG A 840 14.16 -23.10 -3.61
CA ARG A 840 14.16 -24.12 -2.54
C ARG A 840 15.21 -25.22 -2.70
N ALA A 841 15.75 -25.42 -3.91
CA ALA A 841 16.85 -26.34 -4.17
C ALA A 841 18.20 -25.63 -4.00
N LEU A 842 18.38 -24.48 -4.66
CA LEU A 842 19.58 -23.64 -4.59
C LEU A 842 19.90 -23.23 -3.15
N ALA A 843 18.90 -22.88 -2.34
CA ALA A 843 19.07 -22.54 -0.91
C ALA A 843 19.62 -23.67 -0.02
N LYS A 844 19.87 -24.87 -0.55
CA LYS A 844 20.49 -26.00 0.16
C LYS A 844 21.95 -26.26 -0.25
N ASP A 845 22.44 -25.58 -1.27
CA ASP A 845 23.77 -25.78 -1.85
C ASP A 845 24.51 -24.44 -1.90
N THR A 846 25.39 -24.21 -0.93
CA THR A 846 26.12 -22.94 -0.82
C THR A 846 27.20 -22.78 -1.89
N ALA A 847 27.67 -23.86 -2.53
CA ALA A 847 28.57 -23.77 -3.67
C ALA A 847 27.79 -23.29 -4.91
N ALA A 848 26.67 -23.92 -5.23
CA ALA A 848 25.80 -23.50 -6.33
C ALA A 848 25.23 -22.07 -6.12
N LEU A 849 24.94 -21.68 -4.88
CA LEU A 849 24.62 -20.28 -4.54
C LEU A 849 25.75 -19.32 -4.92
N LYS A 850 27.00 -19.66 -4.55
CA LYS A 850 28.18 -18.84 -4.84
C LYS A 850 28.48 -18.73 -6.33
N ASP A 851 28.27 -19.80 -7.09
CA ASP A 851 28.41 -19.78 -8.55
C ASP A 851 27.31 -18.93 -9.21
N GLU A 852 26.05 -19.08 -8.80
CA GLU A 852 24.92 -18.32 -9.38
C GLU A 852 25.00 -16.81 -9.10
N ILE A 853 25.49 -16.40 -7.93
CA ILE A 853 25.70 -14.97 -7.63
C ILE A 853 26.91 -14.39 -8.37
N LEU A 854 28.00 -15.15 -8.54
CA LEU A 854 29.15 -14.73 -9.35
C LEU A 854 28.78 -14.64 -10.84
N ARG A 855 27.97 -15.58 -11.35
CA ARG A 855 27.44 -15.55 -12.72
C ARG A 855 26.54 -14.34 -13.01
N ARG A 856 25.86 -13.79 -11.99
CA ARG A 856 24.99 -12.60 -12.10
C ARG A 856 25.73 -11.28 -11.90
N CYS A 857 26.57 -11.19 -10.87
CA CYS A 857 27.12 -9.94 -10.37
C CYS A 857 28.65 -9.83 -10.50
N GLY A 858 29.33 -10.84 -11.06
CA GLY A 858 30.79 -10.86 -11.23
C GLY A 858 31.35 -9.80 -12.19
N SER A 859 30.49 -9.14 -12.97
CA SER A 859 30.82 -8.01 -13.85
C SER A 859 30.42 -6.64 -13.28
N TRP A 860 29.84 -6.58 -12.07
CA TRP A 860 29.46 -5.33 -11.42
C TRP A 860 30.68 -4.59 -10.87
N HIS A 861 30.52 -3.30 -10.56
CA HIS A 861 31.59 -2.46 -10.04
C HIS A 861 32.29 -3.02 -8.78
N ALA A 862 33.59 -2.74 -8.64
CA ALA A 862 34.34 -3.06 -7.42
C ALA A 862 33.71 -2.38 -6.19
N PRO A 863 33.71 -3.02 -5.00
CA PRO A 863 34.34 -4.30 -4.67
C PRO A 863 33.39 -5.51 -4.82
N ILE A 864 32.26 -5.39 -5.53
CA ILE A 864 31.19 -6.41 -5.47
C ILE A 864 31.64 -7.80 -5.94
N PRO A 865 32.35 -7.95 -7.08
CA PRO A 865 32.88 -9.26 -7.47
C PRO A 865 33.81 -9.90 -6.41
N ASP A 866 34.57 -9.08 -5.68
CA ASP A 866 35.52 -9.55 -4.67
C ASP A 866 34.85 -9.85 -3.33
N LEU A 867 33.83 -9.09 -2.92
CA LEU A 867 32.95 -9.46 -1.81
C LEU A 867 32.34 -10.85 -2.03
N LEU A 868 31.82 -11.11 -3.23
CA LEU A 868 31.22 -12.40 -3.57
C LEU A 868 32.26 -13.53 -3.63
N ARG A 869 33.45 -13.28 -4.20
CA ARG A 869 34.56 -14.25 -4.24
C ARG A 869 35.12 -14.58 -2.85
N SER A 870 35.35 -13.58 -2.01
CA SER A 870 36.02 -13.72 -0.70
C SER A 870 35.09 -14.14 0.44
N THR A 871 33.77 -14.14 0.24
CA THR A 871 32.83 -14.69 1.25
C THR A 871 33.05 -16.20 1.43
N PRO A 872 33.34 -16.70 2.65
CA PRO A 872 33.49 -18.14 2.91
C PRO A 872 32.13 -18.85 2.87
N LEU A 873 32.13 -20.14 2.54
CA LEU A 873 30.88 -20.91 2.34
C LEU A 873 30.08 -21.09 3.65
N ASP A 874 30.71 -21.11 4.82
CA ASP A 874 30.00 -21.18 6.11
C ASP A 874 29.53 -19.80 6.62
N GLY A 875 30.03 -18.72 5.98
CA GLY A 875 29.57 -17.34 6.15
C GLY A 875 28.52 -16.90 5.13
N MET A 876 28.02 -17.82 4.30
CA MET A 876 27.03 -17.56 3.25
C MET A 876 25.75 -18.39 3.45
N ALA A 877 24.58 -17.79 3.21
CA ALA A 877 23.29 -18.48 3.33
C ALA A 877 22.26 -17.96 2.32
N GLY A 878 21.54 -18.86 1.63
CA GLY A 878 20.45 -18.52 0.72
C GLY A 878 19.07 -18.90 1.28
N TYR A 879 18.03 -18.13 0.97
CA TYR A 879 16.64 -18.51 1.24
C TYR A 879 15.63 -17.90 0.25
N PRO A 880 14.62 -18.66 -0.20
CA PRO A 880 13.46 -18.09 -0.89
C PRO A 880 12.67 -17.17 0.05
N VAL A 881 12.28 -15.99 -0.45
CA VAL A 881 11.55 -14.97 0.31
C VAL A 881 10.05 -15.26 0.32
N TYR A 882 9.46 -15.31 1.51
CA TYR A 882 8.02 -15.41 1.70
C TYR A 882 7.51 -14.27 2.57
N ASP A 883 6.23 -13.96 2.40
CA ASP A 883 5.41 -13.31 3.42
C ASP A 883 4.10 -14.09 3.59
N ARG A 884 3.10 -13.52 4.27
CA ARG A 884 1.77 -14.09 4.37
C ARG A 884 0.68 -13.11 3.98
N GLN A 885 -0.52 -13.65 3.78
CA GLN A 885 -1.72 -12.82 3.78
C GLN A 885 -1.84 -12.07 5.13
N LEU A 886 -2.29 -10.81 5.06
CA LEU A 886 -2.56 -10.00 6.25
C LEU A 886 -3.62 -10.71 7.10
N LEU A 887 -3.39 -10.79 8.41
CA LEU A 887 -4.43 -11.14 9.36
C LEU A 887 -5.26 -9.90 9.67
N GLU A 888 -6.58 -10.05 9.65
CA GLU A 888 -7.51 -9.07 10.20
C GLU A 888 -7.92 -9.50 11.62
N PRO A 889 -8.28 -8.57 12.53
CA PRO A 889 -8.63 -8.95 13.90
C PRO A 889 -9.78 -9.97 13.99
N HIS A 890 -10.75 -9.87 13.08
CA HIS A 890 -11.89 -10.79 13.00
C HIS A 890 -11.54 -12.21 12.47
N VAL A 891 -10.30 -12.43 12.00
CA VAL A 891 -9.79 -13.75 11.58
C VAL A 891 -9.08 -14.45 12.74
N LEU A 892 -8.38 -13.70 13.61
CA LEU A 892 -7.84 -14.23 14.88
C LEU A 892 -8.95 -14.50 15.90
N ARG A 893 -9.93 -13.60 15.98
CA ARG A 893 -11.10 -13.66 16.85
C ARG A 893 -12.34 -13.55 15.97
N GLU A 894 -12.90 -14.67 15.54
CA GLU A 894 -14.20 -14.65 14.85
C GLU A 894 -15.24 -13.94 15.72
N PRO A 895 -16.07 -13.05 15.15
CA PRO A 895 -17.07 -12.32 15.92
C PRO A 895 -18.08 -13.28 16.53
N GLU A 896 -18.62 -12.91 17.69
CA GLU A 896 -19.69 -13.66 18.34
C GLU A 896 -20.87 -13.87 17.38
N GLY A 897 -21.47 -15.06 17.43
CA GLY A 897 -22.65 -15.39 16.64
C GLY A 897 -23.91 -14.71 17.20
N PRO A 898 -25.11 -15.22 16.87
CA PRO A 898 -26.30 -14.91 17.64
C PRO A 898 -26.04 -15.14 19.14
N ALA A 899 -26.55 -14.26 20.00
CA ALA A 899 -26.21 -14.19 21.44
C ALA A 899 -26.55 -15.46 22.28
N THR A 900 -27.08 -16.51 21.65
CA THR A 900 -27.27 -17.86 22.21
C THR A 900 -26.06 -18.79 22.00
N GLN A 901 -24.99 -18.34 21.32
CA GLN A 901 -23.74 -19.09 21.12
C GLN A 901 -22.50 -18.21 21.34
N LEU A 902 -22.24 -17.89 22.61
CA LEU A 902 -20.89 -17.47 23.04
C LEU A 902 -19.92 -18.63 22.75
N ARG A 903 -18.83 -18.35 22.01
CA ARG A 903 -17.75 -19.33 21.77
C ARG A 903 -16.61 -19.09 22.77
N PRO A 904 -15.91 -20.14 23.24
CA PRO A 904 -14.80 -19.99 24.18
C PRO A 904 -13.72 -19.03 23.67
N GLN A 905 -13.30 -18.09 24.52
CA GLN A 905 -12.19 -17.20 24.19
C GLN A 905 -10.87 -17.99 24.14
N ARG A 906 -10.18 -17.92 22.99
CA ARG A 906 -8.97 -18.72 22.76
C ARG A 906 -7.81 -18.16 23.59
N ARG A 907 -7.28 -18.96 24.53
CA ARG A 907 -6.04 -18.70 25.30
C ARG A 907 -4.75 -18.84 24.49
N ALA A 908 -4.77 -18.44 23.22
CA ALA A 908 -3.62 -18.45 22.32
C ALA A 908 -3.59 -17.16 21.48
N THR A 909 -2.39 -16.63 21.22
CA THR A 909 -2.15 -15.47 20.35
C THR A 909 -0.81 -15.58 19.62
N LEU A 910 -0.47 -14.61 18.76
CA LEU A 910 0.72 -14.62 17.90
C LEU A 910 1.49 -13.28 17.96
N ILE A 911 2.83 -13.32 17.82
CA ILE A 911 3.70 -12.13 17.73
C ILE A 911 4.75 -12.23 16.61
N GLY A 912 5.30 -11.10 16.16
CA GLY A 912 6.40 -11.05 15.20
C GLY A 912 6.12 -11.81 13.89
N ASP A 913 7.12 -12.52 13.37
CA ASP A 913 7.00 -13.31 12.13
C ASP A 913 5.97 -14.47 12.20
N ALA A 914 5.46 -14.83 13.38
CA ALA A 914 4.31 -15.73 13.47
C ALA A 914 3.00 -15.01 13.10
N ALA A 915 2.83 -13.74 13.50
CA ALA A 915 1.65 -12.92 13.24
C ALA A 915 1.69 -12.18 11.89
N HIS A 916 2.80 -11.52 11.58
CA HIS A 916 2.94 -10.58 10.45
C HIS A 916 4.29 -10.72 9.71
N PRO A 917 4.66 -11.92 9.24
CA PRO A 917 5.93 -12.12 8.54
C PRO A 917 6.02 -11.24 7.29
N MET A 918 7.18 -10.60 7.11
CA MET A 918 7.39 -9.55 6.12
C MET A 918 8.75 -9.67 5.43
N THR A 919 8.85 -9.08 4.25
CA THR A 919 10.09 -9.11 3.45
C THR A 919 11.19 -8.24 4.10
N PRO A 920 12.49 -8.56 3.91
CA PRO A 920 13.58 -7.87 4.62
C PRO A 920 13.75 -6.39 4.22
N PHE A 921 13.16 -5.94 3.11
CA PHE A 921 13.54 -4.71 2.41
C PHE A 921 13.18 -3.37 3.08
N LYS A 922 12.49 -3.37 4.23
CA LYS A 922 12.34 -2.19 5.13
C LYS A 922 12.98 -2.39 6.53
N ALA A 923 13.66 -3.51 6.76
CA ALA A 923 14.28 -3.89 8.05
C ALA A 923 13.33 -3.84 9.28
N GLN A 924 12.04 -4.13 9.08
CA GLN A 924 11.02 -3.93 10.13
C GLN A 924 10.75 -5.13 11.04
N GLY A 925 10.91 -6.38 10.58
CA GLY A 925 10.42 -7.58 11.31
C GLY A 925 10.85 -7.65 12.78
N ALA A 926 12.16 -7.52 13.05
CA ALA A 926 12.69 -7.48 14.41
C ALA A 926 12.17 -6.27 15.22
N ASN A 927 12.13 -5.08 14.62
CA ASN A 927 11.61 -3.86 15.26
C ASN A 927 10.14 -4.01 15.66
N GLN A 928 9.30 -4.62 14.81
CA GLN A 928 7.90 -4.90 15.15
C GLN A 928 7.81 -5.95 16.27
N ALA A 929 8.53 -7.07 16.18
CA ALA A 929 8.50 -8.13 17.19
C ALA A 929 8.91 -7.65 18.60
N LEU A 930 9.90 -6.74 18.71
CA LEU A 930 10.30 -6.14 19.99
C LEU A 930 9.17 -5.34 20.65
N SER A 931 8.41 -4.57 19.86
CA SER A 931 7.29 -3.78 20.39
C SER A 931 5.97 -4.56 20.47
N ASP A 932 5.81 -5.70 19.79
CA ASP A 932 4.70 -6.63 20.06
C ASP A 932 4.81 -7.20 21.49
N ALA A 933 6.02 -7.60 21.88
CA ALA A 933 6.31 -8.13 23.21
C ALA A 933 5.95 -7.13 24.33
N VAL A 934 6.36 -5.87 24.18
CA VAL A 934 6.04 -4.78 25.12
C VAL A 934 4.53 -4.51 25.13
N LEU A 935 3.90 -4.38 23.96
CA LEU A 935 2.47 -4.11 23.83
C LEU A 935 1.61 -5.23 24.45
N LEU A 936 1.99 -6.49 24.29
CA LEU A 936 1.31 -7.64 24.92
C LEU A 936 1.39 -7.56 26.45
N ALA A 937 2.58 -7.34 26.99
CA ALA A 937 2.80 -7.25 28.43
C ALA A 937 2.08 -6.05 29.07
N ASP A 938 2.05 -4.89 28.40
CA ASP A 938 1.27 -3.72 28.82
C ASP A 938 -0.25 -3.99 28.76
N SER A 939 -0.74 -4.56 27.65
CA SER A 939 -2.18 -4.85 27.45
C SER A 939 -2.73 -5.85 28.47
N LEU A 940 -1.93 -6.86 28.83
CA LEU A 940 -2.27 -7.83 29.87
C LEU A 940 -2.40 -7.15 31.23
N VAL A 941 -1.39 -6.39 31.68
CA VAL A 941 -1.43 -5.70 32.99
C VAL A 941 -2.59 -4.71 33.06
N GLU A 942 -2.81 -3.91 32.00
CA GLU A 942 -3.88 -2.91 31.96
C GLU A 942 -5.29 -3.56 32.06
N SER A 943 -5.46 -4.75 31.50
CA SER A 943 -6.75 -5.47 31.49
C SER A 943 -6.95 -6.29 32.77
N ILE A 944 -5.90 -6.93 33.28
CA ILE A 944 -5.92 -7.65 34.57
C ILE A 944 -6.21 -6.69 35.72
N GLN A 945 -5.68 -5.46 35.68
CA GLN A 945 -6.00 -4.43 36.67
C GLN A 945 -7.49 -4.02 36.68
N ARG A 946 -8.21 -4.20 35.57
CA ARG A 946 -9.64 -3.84 35.43
C ARG A 946 -10.60 -4.99 35.67
N HIS A 947 -10.20 -6.21 35.31
CA HIS A 947 -11.09 -7.37 35.18
C HIS A 947 -10.61 -8.61 35.97
N GLY A 948 -9.50 -8.52 36.70
CA GLY A 948 -8.90 -9.65 37.42
C GLY A 948 -8.11 -10.61 36.50
N PRO A 949 -7.49 -11.67 37.06
CA PRO A 949 -6.57 -12.55 36.33
C PRO A 949 -7.16 -13.19 35.06
N SER A 950 -8.15 -14.08 35.20
CA SER A 950 -8.70 -14.86 34.09
C SER A 950 -9.43 -13.99 33.05
N ALA A 951 -10.41 -13.18 33.48
CA ALA A 951 -11.18 -12.32 32.57
C ALA A 951 -10.35 -11.14 32.00
N GLY A 952 -9.33 -10.68 32.72
CA GLY A 952 -8.39 -9.67 32.23
C GLY A 952 -7.49 -10.17 31.11
N MET A 953 -7.06 -11.45 31.14
CA MET A 953 -6.40 -12.04 29.98
C MET A 953 -7.31 -12.09 28.75
N ASP A 954 -8.58 -12.50 28.91
CA ASP A 954 -9.52 -12.56 27.78
C ASP A 954 -9.83 -11.17 27.22
N ALA A 955 -10.02 -10.16 28.08
CA ALA A 955 -10.18 -8.77 27.64
C ALA A 955 -8.92 -8.21 26.94
N ALA A 956 -7.72 -8.63 27.33
CA ALA A 956 -6.47 -8.12 26.78
C ALA A 956 -6.23 -8.55 25.32
N LEU A 957 -6.51 -9.82 24.98
CA LEU A 957 -6.06 -10.40 23.71
C LEU A 957 -6.68 -9.73 22.47
N PRO A 958 -8.01 -9.46 22.38
CA PRO A 958 -8.59 -8.75 21.23
C PRO A 958 -8.10 -7.30 21.11
N LEU A 959 -7.76 -6.64 22.22
CA LEU A 959 -7.20 -5.28 22.23
C LEU A 959 -5.76 -5.28 21.71
N PHE A 960 -4.92 -6.18 22.24
CA PHE A 960 -3.56 -6.41 21.79
C PHE A 960 -3.51 -6.76 20.29
N GLU A 961 -4.27 -7.76 19.86
CA GLU A 961 -4.28 -8.28 18.50
C GLU A 961 -4.70 -7.19 17.49
N LYS A 962 -5.71 -6.39 17.84
CA LYS A 962 -6.18 -5.27 17.03
C LYS A 962 -5.12 -4.19 16.82
N GLU A 963 -4.40 -3.79 17.87
CA GLU A 963 -3.35 -2.76 17.75
C GLU A 963 -2.09 -3.29 17.05
N MET A 964 -1.67 -4.51 17.41
CA MET A 964 -0.56 -5.22 16.77
C MET A 964 -0.76 -5.35 15.25
N LEU A 965 -1.96 -5.72 14.80
CA LEU A 965 -2.30 -5.82 13.37
C LEU A 965 -2.44 -4.45 12.70
N ARG A 966 -3.04 -3.44 13.37
CA ARG A 966 -3.17 -2.05 12.87
C ARG A 966 -1.81 -1.43 12.53
N ARG A 967 -0.80 -1.78 13.32
CA ARG A 967 0.58 -1.31 13.23
C ARG A 967 1.39 -2.11 12.20
N SER A 968 1.44 -3.43 12.34
CA SER A 968 2.32 -4.31 11.57
C SER A 968 1.90 -4.45 10.10
N SER A 969 0.60 -4.49 9.79
CA SER A 969 0.10 -4.69 8.42
C SER A 969 0.61 -3.64 7.43
N ARG A 970 0.78 -2.38 7.88
CA ARG A 970 1.39 -1.31 7.07
C ARG A 970 2.86 -1.60 6.71
N MET A 971 3.59 -2.24 7.64
CA MET A 971 4.98 -2.63 7.43
C MET A 971 5.11 -3.85 6.52
N VAL A 972 4.21 -4.84 6.64
CA VAL A 972 4.12 -5.98 5.71
C VAL A 972 3.93 -5.47 4.27
N VAL A 973 2.88 -4.68 4.02
CA VAL A 973 2.57 -4.12 2.69
C VAL A 973 3.71 -3.26 2.18
N GLY A 974 4.18 -2.30 2.98
CA GLY A 974 5.29 -1.43 2.57
C GLY A 974 6.60 -2.18 2.30
N SER A 975 6.83 -3.33 2.95
CA SER A 975 7.96 -4.21 2.64
C SER A 975 7.78 -4.88 1.27
N ARG A 976 6.60 -5.44 0.98
CA ARG A 976 6.27 -6.11 -0.29
C ARG A 976 6.33 -5.14 -1.47
N GLU A 977 5.86 -3.91 -1.29
CA GLU A 977 6.01 -2.84 -2.30
C GLU A 977 7.48 -2.44 -2.50
N LYS A 978 8.26 -2.33 -1.42
CA LYS A 978 9.70 -2.06 -1.53
C LYS A 978 10.46 -3.21 -2.20
N ALA A 979 10.03 -4.47 -2.00
CA ALA A 979 10.57 -5.62 -2.70
C ALA A 979 10.47 -5.44 -4.23
N LYS A 980 9.28 -5.13 -4.76
CA LYS A 980 9.06 -4.89 -6.19
C LYS A 980 9.84 -3.70 -6.74
N GLU A 981 9.80 -2.57 -6.03
CA GLU A 981 10.52 -1.36 -6.42
C GLU A 981 12.03 -1.58 -6.57
N LEU A 982 12.60 -2.48 -5.77
CA LEU A 982 14.03 -2.81 -5.77
C LEU A 982 14.45 -3.87 -6.81
N HIS A 983 13.50 -4.59 -7.40
CA HIS A 983 13.74 -5.65 -8.40
C HIS A 983 12.96 -5.37 -9.70
N SER A 984 12.88 -4.08 -10.06
CA SER A 984 12.30 -3.58 -11.31
C SER A 984 13.10 -2.37 -11.81
N PRO A 985 12.91 -1.93 -13.07
CA PRO A 985 13.60 -0.75 -13.63
C PRO A 985 13.40 0.55 -12.83
N LEU A 986 12.36 0.62 -11.97
CA LEU A 986 12.17 1.72 -11.02
C LEU A 986 13.34 1.86 -10.04
N ALA A 987 14.07 0.77 -9.72
CA ALA A 987 15.23 0.79 -8.83
C ALA A 987 16.36 1.70 -9.34
N LEU A 988 16.53 1.76 -10.67
CA LEU A 988 17.59 2.49 -11.39
C LEU A 988 17.39 4.01 -11.45
N GLN A 989 16.28 4.55 -10.91
CA GLN A 989 15.97 5.96 -11.08
C GLN A 989 16.84 6.86 -10.17
N PRO A 990 17.52 7.88 -10.74
CA PRO A 990 18.18 8.92 -9.97
C PRO A 990 17.25 9.56 -8.93
N ALA A 991 17.79 9.88 -7.76
CA ALA A 991 17.09 10.53 -6.65
C ALA A 991 15.91 9.74 -6.05
N ARG A 992 15.72 8.45 -6.39
CA ARG A 992 14.65 7.58 -5.83
C ARG A 992 14.57 7.62 -4.30
N LYS A 993 15.72 7.64 -3.62
CA LYS A 993 15.85 7.77 -2.15
C LYS A 993 16.30 9.17 -1.75
N VAL A 994 15.36 10.09 -1.52
CA VAL A 994 15.64 11.36 -0.82
C VAL A 994 15.38 11.15 0.67
N GLN A 995 16.44 10.95 1.47
CA GLN A 995 16.30 10.86 2.93
C GLN A 995 16.38 12.25 3.59
N ARG A 996 15.61 12.41 4.67
CA ARG A 996 15.23 13.69 5.30
C ARG A 996 16.38 14.56 5.79
N ASP A 997 17.54 13.97 6.03
CA ASP A 997 18.67 14.60 6.73
C ASP A 997 19.67 15.27 5.76
N THR A 998 19.40 15.23 4.43
CA THR A 998 20.14 15.94 3.36
C THR A 998 19.87 17.46 3.36
N LEU A 999 19.88 18.08 4.55
CA LEU A 999 19.38 19.42 4.84
C LEU A 999 20.36 20.56 4.45
N GLY A 1000 20.95 20.44 3.27
CA GLY A 1000 21.70 21.51 2.58
C GLY A 1000 20.89 22.25 1.52
N GLY A 1001 19.59 21.95 1.36
CA GLY A 1001 18.76 22.50 0.28
C GLY A 1001 19.13 21.97 -1.12
N LEU A 1002 19.81 20.82 -1.16
CA LEU A 1002 20.31 20.21 -2.40
C LEU A 1002 19.18 19.61 -3.23
N ASP A 1003 19.09 20.05 -4.49
CA ASP A 1003 18.37 19.33 -5.54
C ASP A 1003 19.15 18.05 -5.87
N MET A 1004 18.63 16.91 -5.40
CA MET A 1004 19.29 15.60 -5.55
C MET A 1004 19.43 15.18 -7.03
N GLN A 1005 18.47 15.56 -7.89
CA GLN A 1005 18.48 15.18 -9.31
C GLN A 1005 19.54 15.99 -10.08
N LYS A 1006 19.65 17.30 -9.81
CA LYS A 1006 20.78 18.12 -10.30
C LYS A 1006 22.12 17.70 -9.70
N SER A 1007 22.15 17.30 -8.43
CA SER A 1007 23.36 16.80 -7.76
C SER A 1007 23.90 15.55 -8.47
N ILE A 1008 23.05 14.55 -8.71
CA ILE A 1008 23.41 13.35 -9.45
C ILE A 1008 23.85 13.68 -10.88
N GLY A 1009 23.16 14.58 -11.57
CA GLY A 1009 23.58 15.05 -12.90
C GLY A 1009 25.01 15.61 -12.94
N ILE A 1010 25.43 16.37 -11.90
CA ILE A 1010 26.81 16.85 -11.77
C ILE A 1010 27.79 15.71 -11.47
N LEU A 1011 27.43 14.74 -10.62
CA LEU A 1011 28.28 13.59 -10.30
C LEU A 1011 28.52 12.73 -11.54
N LEU A 1012 27.46 12.41 -12.29
CA LEU A 1012 27.53 11.70 -13.58
C LEU A 1012 28.40 12.44 -14.60
N ALA A 1013 28.18 13.75 -14.80
CA ALA A 1013 28.95 14.56 -15.73
C ALA A 1013 30.44 14.72 -15.34
N LYS A 1014 30.80 14.44 -14.09
CA LYS A 1014 32.18 14.38 -13.59
C LYS A 1014 32.74 12.96 -13.50
N GLY A 1015 31.96 11.93 -13.87
CA GLY A 1015 32.35 10.53 -13.73
C GLY A 1015 32.50 10.06 -12.27
N ILE A 1016 31.89 10.73 -11.29
CA ILE A 1016 32.02 10.37 -9.86
C ILE A 1016 31.09 9.20 -9.54
N GLY A 1017 31.67 8.10 -9.06
CA GLY A 1017 30.98 6.83 -8.83
C GLY A 1017 31.60 5.99 -7.72
N ALA A 1018 31.20 4.73 -7.61
CA ALA A 1018 31.69 3.79 -6.59
C ALA A 1018 33.22 3.61 -6.63
N HIS A 1019 33.82 3.66 -7.82
CA HIS A 1019 35.28 3.61 -8.00
C HIS A 1019 36.00 4.80 -7.34
N SER A 1020 35.34 5.96 -7.24
CA SER A 1020 35.89 7.18 -6.62
C SER A 1020 36.00 7.06 -5.09
N ALA A 1021 35.59 5.92 -4.49
CA ALA A 1021 35.93 5.58 -3.11
C ALA A 1021 37.42 5.30 -2.89
N ALA A 1022 38.17 4.97 -3.96
CA ALA A 1022 39.64 4.83 -3.91
C ALA A 1022 40.39 6.17 -3.99
N ASP A 1023 39.69 7.30 -4.08
CA ASP A 1023 40.30 8.64 -3.99
C ASP A 1023 40.88 8.87 -2.57
N PRO A 1024 42.08 9.47 -2.42
CA PRO A 1024 42.68 9.75 -1.10
C PRO A 1024 41.84 10.63 -0.17
N LEU A 1025 40.88 11.41 -0.69
CA LEU A 1025 39.92 12.20 0.10
C LEU A 1025 38.69 11.37 0.54
N GLY A 1026 38.45 10.23 -0.10
CA GLY A 1026 37.28 9.38 0.09
C GLY A 1026 36.01 9.91 -0.61
N LEU A 1027 35.12 8.97 -0.98
CA LEU A 1027 33.93 9.26 -1.79
C LEU A 1027 33.04 10.38 -1.24
N ASP A 1028 32.88 10.43 0.09
CA ASP A 1028 32.01 11.41 0.78
C ASP A 1028 32.52 12.84 0.56
N ALA A 1029 33.83 13.06 0.62
CA ALA A 1029 34.47 14.35 0.40
C ALA A 1029 34.47 14.74 -1.09
N VAL A 1030 34.73 13.78 -1.99
CA VAL A 1030 34.67 13.99 -3.45
C VAL A 1030 33.26 14.42 -3.88
N VAL A 1031 32.23 13.75 -3.35
CA VAL A 1031 30.82 14.06 -3.61
C VAL A 1031 30.43 15.42 -3.05
N GLU A 1032 30.74 15.72 -1.78
CA GLU A 1032 30.42 17.02 -1.18
C GLU A 1032 31.14 18.17 -1.90
N ALA A 1033 32.42 18.00 -2.26
CA ALA A 1033 33.16 18.98 -3.05
C ALA A 1033 32.48 19.25 -4.41
N ALA A 1034 32.04 18.20 -5.10
CA ALA A 1034 31.40 18.31 -6.41
C ALA A 1034 30.04 19.05 -6.38
N ILE A 1035 29.24 18.86 -5.32
CA ILE A 1035 27.89 19.44 -5.17
C ILE A 1035 27.85 20.74 -4.35
N SER A 1036 28.95 21.10 -3.67
CA SER A 1036 29.06 22.30 -2.82
C SER A 1036 28.61 23.61 -3.50
N SER A 1037 28.78 23.70 -4.82
CA SER A 1037 28.35 24.83 -5.65
C SER A 1037 26.83 24.99 -5.74
N LEU A 1038 26.06 23.90 -5.66
CA LEU A 1038 24.59 23.94 -5.66
C LEU A 1038 24.04 24.57 -4.37
N ARG A 1039 24.70 24.33 -3.22
CA ARG A 1039 24.34 24.95 -1.93
C ARG A 1039 24.44 26.48 -1.95
N ARG A 1040 25.19 27.07 -2.90
CA ARG A 1040 25.46 28.52 -3.00
C ARG A 1040 24.47 29.33 -3.87
N LYS A 1041 23.43 28.73 -4.47
CA LYS A 1041 22.47 29.43 -5.37
C LYS A 1041 21.08 29.72 -4.79
N ARG A 1042 20.89 29.63 -3.46
CA ARG A 1042 19.69 30.13 -2.75
C ARG A 1042 20.08 31.16 -1.68
N SER A 1043 20.71 32.26 -2.12
CA SER A 1043 20.99 33.43 -1.30
C SER A 1043 20.26 34.66 -1.82
N VAL A 1044 19.38 35.24 -1.00
CA VAL A 1044 19.11 36.68 -1.03
C VAL A 1044 20.46 37.39 -0.80
N PRO A 1045 20.77 38.55 -1.44
CA PRO A 1045 22.13 39.05 -1.54
C PRO A 1045 22.86 39.17 -0.19
N ALA A 1046 23.92 38.37 -0.03
CA ALA A 1046 24.74 38.30 1.18
C ALA A 1046 25.97 39.20 1.05
N THR A 1047 25.76 40.51 0.99
CA THR A 1047 26.80 41.48 1.38
C THR A 1047 26.78 41.65 2.91
N ALA A 1048 27.95 41.94 3.50
CA ALA A 1048 28.15 42.21 4.93
C ALA A 1048 27.99 41.05 5.96
N VAL A 1049 28.33 39.80 5.62
CA VAL A 1049 28.80 38.79 6.62
C VAL A 1049 29.92 37.90 6.06
N ALA A 1050 31.13 38.46 5.86
CA ALA A 1050 32.32 37.66 5.50
C ALA A 1050 33.71 38.27 5.85
N ASP A 1051 33.79 39.38 6.60
CA ASP A 1051 35.07 40.04 6.94
C ASP A 1051 35.42 39.98 8.45
N VAL A 1052 35.23 38.79 9.03
CA VAL A 1052 36.03 38.32 10.17
C VAL A 1052 36.39 36.86 9.88
N GLU A 1053 37.54 36.40 10.36
CA GLU A 1053 38.02 35.00 10.25
C GLU A 1053 38.49 34.50 8.86
N LYS A 1054 39.25 35.31 8.12
CA LYS A 1054 40.39 34.72 7.36
C LYS A 1054 41.73 35.45 7.31
N ALA A 1055 41.95 36.43 8.19
CA ALA A 1055 43.31 36.81 8.62
C ALA A 1055 43.83 35.83 9.69
N GLY A 1056 43.83 34.52 9.39
CA GLY A 1056 43.80 33.47 10.43
C GLY A 1056 44.67 32.21 10.23
N SER A 1057 45.30 31.99 9.07
CA SER A 1057 46.44 31.05 8.93
C SER A 1057 47.06 31.11 7.53
N VAL A 1058 48.25 31.72 7.43
CA VAL A 1058 49.50 31.04 7.01
C VAL A 1058 50.70 31.77 7.64
N ARG A 1059 51.07 31.42 8.88
CA ARG A 1059 52.48 31.49 9.35
C ARG A 1059 52.77 30.74 10.67
N ALA A 1060 52.16 29.57 10.85
CA ALA A 1060 52.64 28.57 11.81
C ALA A 1060 53.93 27.89 11.33
N ALA A 1061 54.94 28.69 10.95
CA ALA A 1061 56.14 28.25 10.25
C ALA A 1061 57.36 29.15 10.57
N THR A 1062 57.66 29.36 11.87
CA THR A 1062 58.99 29.67 12.43
C THR A 1062 58.89 29.83 13.95
N LYS A 1063 59.60 28.97 14.72
CA LYS A 1063 59.83 29.07 16.20
C LYS A 1063 58.54 28.98 17.07
N LYS A 1064 58.50 28.38 18.26
CA LYS A 1064 59.41 27.55 19.10
C LYS A 1064 60.87 28.02 19.24
N ARG A 1065 61.07 29.29 19.63
CA ARG A 1065 62.32 29.78 20.26
C ARG A 1065 62.17 31.21 20.79
N ARG A 1066 62.18 31.31 22.13
CA ARG A 1066 62.51 32.48 22.98
C ARG A 1066 61.58 33.70 22.95
N ALA A 1067 61.49 34.34 24.11
CA ALA A 1067 61.07 35.73 24.26
C ALA A 1067 62.18 36.69 23.78
N ASN A 1068 61.80 37.87 23.28
CA ASN A 1068 62.18 39.18 23.82
C ASN A 1068 61.72 40.35 22.92
N ASN A 1069 61.28 41.43 23.57
CA ASN A 1069 61.46 42.86 23.23
C ASN A 1069 60.91 43.51 21.94
N LEU A 1070 60.15 44.60 22.19
CA LEU A 1070 60.24 45.96 21.63
C LEU A 1070 59.76 46.32 20.19
N ALA A 1071 58.74 47.20 20.19
CA ALA A 1071 58.68 48.54 19.58
C ALA A 1071 58.27 48.80 18.10
N ASP A 1072 57.29 49.71 17.99
CA ASP A 1072 57.21 50.95 17.17
C ASP A 1072 56.34 51.13 15.89
N GLN A 1073 55.96 52.41 15.73
CA GLN A 1073 55.00 53.16 14.88
C GLN A 1073 54.85 52.90 13.35
N GLY A 1074 53.76 53.45 12.75
CA GLY A 1074 53.78 54.03 11.38
C GLY A 1074 52.59 53.72 10.43
N GLU A 1075 51.60 54.63 10.34
CA GLU A 1075 51.12 55.41 9.15
C GLU A 1075 51.11 54.80 7.71
N GLU A 1076 50.29 55.23 6.71
CA GLU A 1076 49.24 56.26 6.56
C GLU A 1076 48.31 56.00 5.33
N GLY A 1077 47.15 56.70 5.24
CA GLY A 1077 46.38 57.03 4.00
C GLY A 1077 45.62 55.91 3.24
N GLY A 1078 44.52 56.17 2.50
CA GLY A 1078 43.67 57.37 2.36
C GLY A 1078 42.97 57.46 0.97
N GLY A 1079 41.64 57.65 0.89
CA GLY A 1079 40.93 57.90 -0.39
C GLY A 1079 39.42 57.58 -0.45
N GLU A 1080 38.58 58.62 -0.47
CA GLU A 1080 37.10 58.62 -0.68
C GLU A 1080 36.75 58.99 -2.17
N PRO A 1081 35.50 59.28 -2.66
CA PRO A 1081 34.21 59.53 -1.96
C PRO A 1081 32.86 59.07 -2.64
N ALA A 1082 31.76 59.36 -1.93
CA ALA A 1082 30.43 59.86 -2.41
C ALA A 1082 29.45 58.99 -3.26
N ASP A 1083 28.11 59.13 -3.17
CA ASP A 1083 27.22 59.62 -2.08
C ASP A 1083 25.70 59.26 -2.33
N ASP A 1084 24.88 59.45 -1.27
CA ASP A 1084 23.43 59.76 -1.19
C ASP A 1084 22.34 58.70 -1.56
N GLY A 1085 21.17 58.75 -0.90
CA GLY A 1085 20.08 57.77 -1.13
C GLY A 1085 18.76 57.89 -0.33
N LYS A 1086 18.72 57.53 0.98
CA LYS A 1086 17.52 57.45 1.89
C LYS A 1086 16.51 56.33 1.52
N ALA A 1087 15.52 55.86 2.32
CA ALA A 1087 15.15 55.81 3.77
C ALA A 1087 13.78 55.05 3.86
N ASN A 1088 13.27 54.33 4.90
CA ASN A 1088 13.67 53.81 6.23
C ASN A 1088 13.02 52.38 6.33
N ASP A 1089 12.56 51.72 7.42
CA ASP A 1089 12.49 51.91 8.90
C ASP A 1089 12.44 50.52 9.59
N ASP A 1090 12.81 50.44 10.88
CA ASP A 1090 12.62 49.28 11.77
C ASP A 1090 12.68 49.66 13.29
N GLY A 1091 12.01 50.76 13.67
CA GLY A 1091 12.10 51.35 15.02
C GLY A 1091 11.19 50.71 16.10
N GLY A 1092 11.50 49.49 16.58
CA GLY A 1092 10.56 48.73 17.44
C GLY A 1092 10.96 48.28 18.86
N PHE A 1093 11.99 47.40 19.01
CA PHE A 1093 12.00 46.43 20.13
C PHE A 1093 13.32 46.15 20.86
N LYS A 1094 14.37 46.99 20.73
CA LYS A 1094 15.73 46.71 21.27
C LYS A 1094 15.77 46.38 22.78
N TRP A 1095 15.14 47.18 23.65
CA TRP A 1095 15.23 47.02 25.12
C TRP A 1095 14.77 45.64 25.65
N ARG A 1096 13.83 44.97 24.95
CA ARG A 1096 13.31 43.67 25.37
C ARG A 1096 14.37 42.57 25.33
N ARG A 1097 15.36 42.70 24.44
CA ARG A 1097 16.51 41.78 24.34
C ARG A 1097 17.48 42.02 25.50
N THR A 1098 17.74 43.28 25.86
CA THR A 1098 18.57 43.65 27.03
C THR A 1098 17.93 43.16 28.33
N MET A 1099 16.71 43.59 28.64
CA MET A 1099 16.01 43.21 29.88
C MET A 1099 15.90 41.69 30.07
N ARG A 1100 15.82 40.91 28.97
CA ARG A 1100 15.88 39.45 29.04
C ARG A 1100 17.25 38.95 29.51
N LYS A 1101 18.37 39.42 28.92
CA LYS A 1101 19.73 39.03 29.35
C LYS A 1101 19.96 39.25 30.84
N HIS A 1102 19.59 40.41 31.39
CA HIS A 1102 19.78 40.72 32.81
C HIS A 1102 18.88 39.86 33.72
N LEU A 1103 17.63 39.62 33.33
CA LEU A 1103 16.73 38.72 34.06
C LEU A 1103 17.19 37.27 34.05
N ASP A 1104 17.76 36.80 32.95
CA ASP A 1104 18.25 35.44 32.83
C ASP A 1104 19.45 35.24 33.78
N ALA A 1105 20.46 36.11 33.71
CA ALA A 1105 21.61 36.12 34.61
C ALA A 1105 21.25 36.24 36.10
N ALA A 1106 20.19 36.98 36.46
CA ALA A 1106 19.73 37.09 37.85
C ALA A 1106 19.04 35.82 38.38
N GLY A 1107 18.35 35.07 37.51
CA GLY A 1107 17.66 33.84 37.92
C GLY A 1107 18.58 32.66 38.15
N ASP A 1108 19.72 32.62 37.45
CA ASP A 1108 20.74 31.57 37.62
C ASP A 1108 21.45 31.68 38.99
N ASN A 1109 21.25 32.81 39.69
CA ASN A 1109 21.85 33.12 41.00
C ASN A 1109 20.84 33.08 42.18
N GLY A 1110 19.63 32.57 41.95
CA GLY A 1110 18.68 32.18 43.00
C GLY A 1110 17.52 33.13 43.29
N VAL A 1111 17.44 34.29 42.64
CA VAL A 1111 16.24 35.16 42.74
C VAL A 1111 15.18 34.69 41.74
N ARG A 1112 13.93 34.53 42.18
CA ARG A 1112 12.83 34.15 41.27
C ARG A 1112 12.65 35.25 40.20
N ARG A 1113 13.09 35.00 38.95
CA ARG A 1113 13.09 35.97 37.82
C ARG A 1113 11.78 36.78 37.70
N LYS A 1114 10.64 36.14 37.99
CA LYS A 1114 9.29 36.74 37.97
C LYS A 1114 9.11 37.91 38.96
N ASP A 1115 9.73 37.86 40.14
CA ASP A 1115 9.48 38.80 41.23
C ASP A 1115 10.36 40.04 41.08
N LEU A 1116 11.64 39.86 40.72
CA LEU A 1116 12.54 40.97 40.36
C LEU A 1116 12.01 41.75 39.15
N ARG A 1117 11.56 41.05 38.09
CA ARG A 1117 10.87 41.66 36.95
C ARG A 1117 9.64 42.47 37.37
N LYS A 1118 8.83 41.95 38.33
CA LYS A 1118 7.67 42.66 38.87
C LYS A 1118 8.02 43.84 39.78
N ALA A 1119 9.24 43.93 40.31
CA ALA A 1119 9.72 45.12 41.02
C ALA A 1119 10.08 46.22 40.02
N THR A 1120 11.07 45.98 39.15
CA THR A 1120 11.54 46.97 38.15
C THR A 1120 10.40 47.50 37.27
N LEU A 1121 9.46 46.62 36.86
CA LEU A 1121 8.31 47.04 36.05
C LEU A 1121 7.35 47.97 36.82
N ARG A 1122 7.10 47.71 38.11
CA ARG A 1122 6.22 48.56 38.93
C ARG A 1122 6.86 49.90 39.25
N ASP A 1123 8.18 49.97 39.43
CA ASP A 1123 8.84 51.20 39.84
C ASP A 1123 9.10 52.14 38.65
N PHE A 1124 9.42 51.58 37.47
CA PHE A 1124 9.39 52.36 36.22
C PHE A 1124 7.96 52.80 35.88
N GLN A 1125 6.93 51.96 36.11
CA GLN A 1125 5.52 52.39 35.98
C GLN A 1125 5.15 53.50 36.97
N ARG A 1126 5.63 53.45 38.23
CA ARG A 1126 5.46 54.54 39.20
C ARG A 1126 6.16 55.82 38.73
N HIS A 1127 7.37 55.72 38.19
CA HIS A 1127 8.11 56.86 37.62
C HIS A 1127 7.33 57.53 36.47
N LEU A 1128 6.83 56.75 35.51
CA LEU A 1128 5.95 57.26 34.44
C LEU A 1128 4.65 57.88 34.97
N SER A 1129 4.05 57.28 36.01
CA SER A 1129 2.84 57.84 36.63
C SER A 1129 3.09 59.16 37.37
N LYS A 1130 4.34 59.43 37.79
CA LYS A 1130 4.76 60.70 38.35
C LYS A 1130 4.83 61.79 37.26
N SER A 1131 5.50 61.52 36.13
CA SER A 1131 5.45 62.41 34.95
C SER A 1131 4.03 62.70 34.45
N LYS A 1132 3.07 61.81 34.73
CA LYS A 1132 1.65 62.02 34.41
C LYS A 1132 0.94 63.03 35.33
N LYS A 1133 1.46 63.30 36.54
CA LYS A 1133 1.09 64.48 37.35
C LYS A 1133 1.79 65.74 36.85
N ASP A 1134 3.01 65.60 36.34
CA ASP A 1134 3.83 66.67 35.76
C ASP A 1134 3.37 67.05 34.32
N GLY A 1135 2.07 66.90 34.02
CA GLY A 1135 1.44 67.28 32.74
C GLY A 1135 1.65 66.36 31.53
N VAL A 1136 2.49 65.30 31.62
CA VAL A 1136 2.85 64.50 30.43
C VAL A 1136 1.73 63.52 30.03
N SER A 1137 1.35 63.58 28.75
CA SER A 1137 0.32 62.71 28.15
C SER A 1137 0.58 61.21 28.33
N ALA A 1138 -0.51 60.43 28.49
CA ALA A 1138 -0.48 58.99 28.71
C ALA A 1138 0.26 58.21 27.61
N ASP A 1139 0.08 58.59 26.33
CA ASP A 1139 0.74 57.91 25.22
C ASP A 1139 2.17 58.40 24.99
N VAL A 1140 2.52 59.62 25.40
CA VAL A 1140 3.92 60.07 25.46
C VAL A 1140 4.68 59.27 26.53
N ALA A 1141 4.06 59.05 27.70
CA ALA A 1141 4.61 58.18 28.74
C ALA A 1141 4.74 56.71 28.28
N ARG A 1142 3.77 56.18 27.50
CA ARG A 1142 3.90 54.84 26.89
C ARG A 1142 4.97 54.77 25.80
N LYS A 1143 5.13 55.81 24.97
CA LYS A 1143 6.23 55.88 23.99
C LYS A 1143 7.58 55.93 24.73
N ARG A 1144 7.69 56.69 25.82
CA ARG A 1144 8.87 56.66 26.72
C ARG A 1144 9.14 55.26 27.31
N TRP A 1145 8.12 54.44 27.59
CA TRP A 1145 8.36 53.01 27.90
C TRP A 1145 8.90 52.24 26.69
N MET A 1146 8.26 52.39 25.51
CA MET A 1146 8.64 51.63 24.31
C MET A 1146 10.06 51.92 23.84
N PHE A 1147 10.53 53.15 24.04
CA PHE A 1147 11.85 53.65 23.64
C PHE A 1147 12.74 53.99 24.84
N ALA A 1148 12.53 53.33 25.99
CA ALA A 1148 13.38 53.51 27.17
C ALA A 1148 14.82 53.03 26.86
N GLU A 1149 15.81 53.88 27.15
CA GLU A 1149 17.20 53.57 26.83
C GLU A 1149 17.72 52.39 27.65
N PRO A 1150 18.54 51.47 27.08
CA PRO A 1150 19.02 50.30 27.79
C PRO A 1150 19.78 50.62 29.09
N ALA A 1151 20.44 51.78 29.15
CA ALA A 1151 21.19 52.24 30.32
C ALA A 1151 20.28 52.60 31.52
N GLU A 1152 19.14 53.26 31.28
CA GLU A 1152 18.18 53.62 32.35
C GLU A 1152 17.56 52.36 32.98
N LEU A 1153 17.22 51.38 32.13
CA LEU A 1153 16.67 50.10 32.56
C LEU A 1153 17.69 49.24 33.30
N ASP A 1154 18.97 49.24 32.90
CA ASP A 1154 20.04 48.55 33.63
C ASP A 1154 20.34 49.23 34.98
N ALA A 1155 20.36 50.57 35.05
CA ALA A 1155 20.53 51.29 36.30
C ALA A 1155 19.43 50.98 37.33
N LEU A 1156 18.15 50.98 36.91
CA LEU A 1156 17.02 50.57 37.75
C LEU A 1156 17.08 49.07 38.13
N PHE A 1157 17.58 48.21 37.24
CA PHE A 1157 17.75 46.79 37.54
C PHE A 1157 18.85 46.54 38.58
N ARG A 1158 20.02 47.18 38.43
CA ARG A 1158 21.13 47.14 39.40
C ARG A 1158 20.69 47.65 40.77
N SER A 1159 19.94 48.76 40.82
CA SER A 1159 19.41 49.34 42.07
C SER A 1159 18.53 48.33 42.84
N HIS A 1160 17.57 47.68 42.18
CA HIS A 1160 16.76 46.65 42.82
C HIS A 1160 17.53 45.37 43.17
N LEU A 1161 18.60 45.03 42.44
CA LEU A 1161 19.46 43.90 42.77
C LEU A 1161 20.28 44.17 44.04
N ALA A 1162 20.84 45.37 44.19
CA ALA A 1162 21.53 45.81 45.41
C ALA A 1162 20.57 45.89 46.62
N GLN A 1163 19.34 46.35 46.43
CA GLN A 1163 18.30 46.30 47.46
C GLN A 1163 17.96 44.86 47.89
N ALA A 1164 17.97 43.90 46.95
CA ALA A 1164 17.79 42.49 47.26
C ALA A 1164 18.98 41.89 48.01
N GLU A 1165 20.21 42.34 47.74
CA GLU A 1165 21.41 41.95 48.49
C GLU A 1165 21.38 42.46 49.92
N ALA A 1166 21.13 43.76 50.11
CA ALA A 1166 21.03 44.41 51.42
C ALA A 1166 19.92 43.80 52.29
N ALA A 1167 18.78 43.43 51.69
CA ALA A 1167 17.69 42.73 52.36
C ALA A 1167 17.95 41.22 52.59
N GLY A 1168 19.17 40.71 52.34
CA GLY A 1168 19.55 39.32 52.56
C GLY A 1168 18.97 38.30 51.59
N ARG A 1169 18.37 38.73 50.47
CA ARG A 1169 17.58 37.89 49.55
C ARG A 1169 18.39 37.29 48.38
N LEU A 1170 19.72 37.44 48.41
CA LEU A 1170 20.64 36.79 47.48
C LEU A 1170 21.33 35.59 48.14
N SER A 1171 21.50 34.52 47.36
CA SER A 1171 22.25 33.33 47.78
C SER A 1171 23.73 33.65 48.05
N THR A 1172 24.39 32.84 48.88
CA THR A 1172 25.82 33.00 49.22
C THR A 1172 26.71 32.99 47.97
N ARG A 1173 26.36 32.18 46.96
CA ARG A 1173 27.03 32.11 45.66
C ARG A 1173 26.81 33.39 44.84
N GLY A 1174 25.60 33.97 44.88
CA GLY A 1174 25.29 35.24 44.22
C GLY A 1174 26.08 36.42 44.77
N LYS A 1175 26.19 36.55 46.10
CA LYS A 1175 27.03 37.59 46.75
C LYS A 1175 28.50 37.50 46.35
N MET A 1176 29.01 36.28 46.19
CA MET A 1176 30.40 36.01 45.83
C MET A 1176 30.73 36.38 44.38
N VAL A 1177 29.78 36.19 43.45
CA VAL A 1177 29.94 36.56 42.03
C VAL A 1177 29.77 38.06 41.80
N TYR A 1178 28.92 38.76 42.57
CA TYR A 1178 28.72 40.20 42.42
C TYR A 1178 29.98 41.01 42.78
N ARG A 1179 30.63 40.68 43.90
CA ARG A 1179 31.94 41.27 44.32
C ARG A 1179 33.12 40.99 43.37
N ALA A 1180 32.93 40.17 42.33
CA ALA A 1180 33.93 39.91 41.30
C ALA A 1180 33.59 40.59 39.94
N ARG A 1181 32.57 41.46 39.92
CA ARG A 1181 32.11 42.23 38.74
C ARG A 1181 31.74 43.69 39.02
N THR A 1182 31.80 44.11 40.27
CA THR A 1182 32.00 45.52 40.69
C THR A 1182 33.49 45.79 40.80
#